data_AF-A0A931NF42-F1
#
_entry.id   AF-A0A931NF42-F1
#
_cell.length_a   1.000
_cell.length_b   1.000
_cell.length_c   1.000
_cell.angle_alpha   90.00
_cell.angle_beta   90.00
_cell.angle_gamma   90.00
#
_symmetry.space_group_name_H-M   'P 1'
#
loop_
_entity.id
_entity.type
_entity.pdbx_description
1 polymer ?
#
loop_
_entity_poly.entity_id
_entity_poly.type
_entity_poly.pdbx_seq_one_letter_code
_entity_poly.pdbx_strand_id
1 'polypeptide(L)'
;MRLPAVLALCWCLALAGPARADARLSEAERLREAGALIQAEGLLRETPPTDPSLLRRWRLSQALVALQLRRADEAEALLDPLLTEARGDERALLLLAQGQLAEQRGQRDAALESYGAVELIPGAGVALQQRAWLHKARLSGKSEEVLDGLAALEPQLNEPGLQLELGRLAQRFGLEPMAYRAFERSLMQSQDPRLRAAALDGQAGLYEAAGRRDEARTLTLHALEQLKDLDAAQSAEMGVRLQFRLARLNKENPAAALAAYQRAVSQLEALRADWPLEEADGQSSQLTLFQPLYLGLVDGLLQQARARQQDQDLLRRARDALEQLRQAEIQDYLGDRCEVDALKGGQSQALPSGSAAIYPVLLDDRLELLVEDSRGLALFRSTVPPGEVRQAATLLARQLRERTPGFEPAARRLYQALLQPLEGWLAERGVGSLVWVSDGPLRLIPMGVLHDGQRFALERWTHASTLGLSMTNTQAPGLHTRPGALLAGTSEFGPVVQRLAGEAWAQSMTRALVPAGQAPETVSRELQERRLADALRLPGVGVELDRLGDLVGGRTLREAAFTVQGFGTAMQAGSPRVVHLASHGLFGGSAATSYLLAYDDLLTLGNLQTLLQGENQRRQPIELLSLSACQTAEGNERAPLGIAGAAIKARARAVLGSLWPVDDAATVRLMTGFYAAWLQNGQGKAAALREAQLQLLRDPATRHPFYWASFALIGNWL
;
A
#
# COMPACT_ATOMS: atom_id res chain seq x y z
N MET A 1 -41.06 35.62 -42.85
CA MET A 1 -42.33 35.10 -42.30
C MET A 1 -42.24 33.57 -42.25
N ARG A 2 -42.29 33.00 -41.04
CA ARG A 2 -42.81 31.68 -40.55
C ARG A 2 -42.50 30.41 -41.37
N LEU A 3 -41.65 29.47 -40.89
CA LEU A 3 -41.92 28.30 -39.99
C LEU A 3 -43.20 27.52 -40.36
N PRO A 4 -43.17 26.17 -40.57
CA PRO A 4 -42.46 25.20 -39.71
C PRO A 4 -41.80 24.00 -40.45
N ALA A 5 -40.47 23.89 -40.36
CA ALA A 5 -39.73 22.62 -40.58
C ALA A 5 -38.88 22.22 -39.36
N VAL A 6 -38.94 23.01 -38.27
CA VAL A 6 -38.16 22.82 -37.04
C VAL A 6 -38.89 21.94 -36.01
N LEU A 7 -40.18 21.62 -36.23
CA LEU A 7 -40.95 20.78 -35.30
C LEU A 7 -40.86 19.26 -35.57
N ALA A 8 -40.23 18.82 -36.67
CA ALA A 8 -40.11 17.39 -36.98
C ALA A 8 -38.78 16.76 -36.52
N LEU A 9 -37.74 17.55 -36.22
CA LEU A 9 -36.45 17.04 -35.73
C LEU A 9 -36.22 17.18 -34.21
N CYS A 10 -37.10 17.89 -33.49
CA CYS A 10 -37.07 17.91 -32.02
C CYS A 10 -37.91 16.81 -31.35
N TRP A 11 -38.51 15.89 -32.11
CA TRP A 11 -39.34 14.80 -31.57
C TRP A 11 -38.73 13.40 -31.70
N CYS A 12 -37.48 13.27 -32.13
CA CYS A 12 -36.72 12.01 -32.06
C CYS A 12 -35.70 11.94 -30.90
N LEU A 13 -35.54 13.01 -30.12
CA LEU A 13 -34.63 13.08 -28.96
C LEU A 13 -35.36 13.18 -27.60
N ALA A 14 -36.68 13.03 -27.57
CA ALA A 14 -37.50 13.11 -26.35
C ALA A 14 -38.33 11.84 -26.09
N LEU A 15 -37.81 10.67 -26.45
CA LEU A 15 -38.32 9.38 -25.97
C LEU A 15 -37.18 8.57 -25.35
N ALA A 16 -36.77 9.00 -24.15
CA ALA A 16 -36.22 8.11 -23.14
C ALA A 16 -37.35 7.17 -22.67
N GLY A 17 -37.76 6.25 -23.54
CA GLY A 17 -38.86 5.33 -23.26
C GLY A 17 -38.43 4.18 -22.34
N PRO A 18 -39.38 3.56 -21.61
CA PRO A 18 -39.12 2.44 -20.70
C PRO A 18 -38.44 1.25 -21.38
N ALA A 19 -38.73 0.98 -22.65
CA ALA A 19 -38.13 -0.11 -23.43
C ALA A 19 -36.60 0.04 -23.63
N ARG A 20 -36.07 1.27 -23.69
CA ARG A 20 -34.62 1.51 -23.76
C ARG A 20 -33.95 1.39 -22.39
N ALA A 21 -34.64 1.70 -21.30
CA ALA A 21 -34.11 1.50 -19.96
C ALA A 21 -34.08 0.03 -19.55
N ASP A 22 -35.11 -0.74 -19.91
CA ASP A 22 -35.19 -2.17 -19.62
C ASP A 22 -34.16 -3.00 -20.40
N ALA A 23 -33.94 -2.68 -21.68
CA ALA A 23 -32.87 -3.29 -22.48
C ALA A 23 -31.48 -2.99 -21.90
N ARG A 24 -31.23 -1.74 -21.47
CA ARG A 24 -29.98 -1.35 -20.80
C ARG A 24 -29.78 -2.07 -19.48
N LEU A 25 -30.82 -2.16 -18.66
CA LEU A 25 -30.78 -2.85 -17.37
C LEU A 25 -30.49 -4.35 -17.54
N SER A 26 -31.17 -4.99 -18.48
CA SER A 26 -30.96 -6.40 -18.79
C SER A 26 -29.53 -6.67 -19.28
N GLU A 27 -28.99 -5.76 -20.08
CA GLU A 27 -27.58 -5.83 -20.51
C GLU A 27 -26.62 -5.60 -19.34
N ALA A 28 -26.89 -4.63 -18.47
CA ALA A 28 -26.08 -4.39 -17.27
C ALA A 28 -26.08 -5.59 -16.32
N GLU A 29 -27.22 -6.25 -16.13
CA GLU A 29 -27.32 -7.48 -15.32
C GLU A 29 -26.54 -8.63 -15.95
N ARG A 30 -26.64 -8.81 -17.27
CA ARG A 30 -25.84 -9.80 -18.01
C ARG A 30 -24.34 -9.53 -17.86
N LEU A 31 -23.92 -8.28 -17.99
CA LEU A 31 -22.53 -7.85 -17.80
C LEU A 31 -22.07 -8.03 -16.34
N ARG A 32 -22.93 -7.77 -15.36
CA ARG A 32 -22.66 -8.00 -13.94
C ARG A 32 -22.45 -9.49 -13.64
N GLU A 33 -23.33 -10.35 -14.15
CA GLU A 33 -23.21 -11.81 -14.01
C GLU A 33 -21.97 -12.36 -14.71
N ALA A 34 -21.65 -11.78 -15.87
CA ALA A 34 -20.40 -11.98 -16.57
C ALA A 34 -19.16 -11.54 -15.76
N GLY A 35 -19.29 -10.55 -14.86
CA GLY A 35 -18.16 -9.95 -14.12
C GLY A 35 -17.57 -8.71 -14.79
N ALA A 36 -18.17 -8.23 -15.88
CA ALA A 36 -17.83 -6.96 -16.54
C ALA A 36 -18.43 -5.76 -15.79
N LEU A 37 -18.05 -5.61 -14.51
CA LEU A 37 -18.71 -4.72 -13.55
C LEU A 37 -18.64 -3.24 -13.92
N ILE A 38 -17.52 -2.76 -14.49
CA ILE A 38 -17.38 -1.36 -14.92
C ILE A 38 -18.27 -1.04 -16.13
N GLN A 39 -18.43 -1.97 -17.06
CA GLN A 39 -19.34 -1.80 -18.19
C GLN A 39 -20.80 -1.83 -17.72
N ALA A 40 -21.12 -2.75 -16.81
CA ALA A 40 -22.43 -2.78 -16.14
C ALA A 40 -22.71 -1.46 -15.41
N GLU A 41 -21.74 -0.94 -14.66
CA GLU A 41 -21.84 0.35 -13.98
C GLU A 41 -22.06 1.50 -14.96
N GLY A 42 -21.29 1.54 -16.05
CA GLY A 42 -21.40 2.59 -17.07
C GLY A 42 -22.83 2.70 -17.62
N LEU A 43 -23.47 1.55 -17.88
CA LEU A 43 -24.88 1.50 -18.29
C LEU A 43 -25.83 1.97 -17.18
N LEU A 44 -25.52 1.66 -15.92
CA LEU A 44 -26.36 1.98 -14.76
C LEU A 44 -26.19 3.41 -14.24
N ARG A 45 -25.13 4.14 -14.64
CA ARG A 45 -24.91 5.57 -14.31
C ARG A 45 -25.69 6.54 -15.19
N GLU A 46 -26.28 6.06 -16.27
CA GLU A 46 -27.13 6.88 -17.13
C GLU A 46 -28.44 7.28 -16.45
N THR A 47 -29.29 8.05 -17.15
CA THR A 47 -30.56 8.53 -16.59
C THR A 47 -31.44 7.33 -16.16
N PRO A 48 -31.84 7.25 -14.88
CA PRO A 48 -32.62 6.14 -14.36
C PRO A 48 -34.05 6.15 -14.93
N PRO A 49 -34.72 4.99 -14.99
CA PRO A 49 -36.09 4.91 -15.45
C PRO A 49 -37.07 5.61 -14.47
N THR A 50 -38.16 6.14 -15.00
CA THR A 50 -39.23 6.78 -14.20
C THR A 50 -40.28 5.78 -13.70
N ASP A 51 -40.33 4.58 -14.30
CA ASP A 51 -41.24 3.52 -13.85
C ASP A 51 -40.78 2.97 -12.49
N PRO A 52 -41.65 2.94 -11.45
CA PRO A 52 -41.24 2.53 -10.10
C PRO A 52 -40.68 1.11 -10.01
N SER A 53 -41.24 0.16 -10.77
CA SER A 53 -40.81 -1.25 -10.73
C SER A 53 -39.44 -1.42 -11.40
N LEU A 54 -39.25 -0.78 -12.55
CA LEU A 54 -38.00 -0.78 -13.28
C LEU A 54 -36.91 0.01 -12.53
N LEU A 55 -37.27 1.10 -11.85
CA LEU A 55 -36.37 1.88 -11.00
C LEU A 55 -35.88 1.07 -9.80
N ARG A 56 -36.76 0.26 -9.20
CA ARG A 56 -36.39 -0.63 -8.10
C ARG A 56 -35.37 -1.68 -8.55
N ARG A 57 -35.62 -2.37 -9.66
CA ARG A 57 -34.68 -3.34 -10.26
C ARG A 57 -33.36 -2.66 -10.67
N TRP A 58 -33.43 -1.45 -11.23
CA TRP A 58 -32.26 -0.64 -11.57
C TRP A 58 -31.37 -0.34 -10.36
N ARG A 59 -31.98 0.14 -9.26
CA ARG A 59 -31.26 0.42 -8.01
C ARG A 59 -30.67 -0.84 -7.37
N LEU A 60 -31.40 -1.96 -7.40
CA LEU A 60 -30.87 -3.24 -6.95
C LEU A 60 -29.63 -3.64 -7.76
N SER A 61 -29.69 -3.54 -9.08
CA SER A 61 -28.56 -3.84 -9.95
C SER A 61 -27.38 -2.88 -9.73
N GLN A 62 -27.63 -1.58 -9.49
CA GLN A 62 -26.59 -0.64 -9.06
C GLN A 62 -25.94 -1.06 -7.75
N ALA A 63 -26.74 -1.41 -6.74
CA ALA A 63 -26.27 -1.83 -5.43
C ALA A 63 -25.38 -3.08 -5.52
N LEU A 64 -25.82 -4.09 -6.29
CA LEU A 64 -25.07 -5.32 -6.50
C LEU A 64 -23.76 -5.09 -7.27
N VAL A 65 -23.76 -4.21 -8.28
CA VAL A 65 -22.54 -3.81 -8.99
C VAL A 65 -21.57 -3.08 -8.04
N ALA A 66 -22.06 -2.10 -7.28
CA ALA A 66 -21.24 -1.36 -6.31
C ALA A 66 -20.63 -2.30 -5.25
N LEU A 67 -21.41 -3.26 -4.77
CA LEU A 67 -20.97 -4.28 -3.82
C LEU A 67 -19.88 -5.19 -4.41
N GLN A 68 -20.05 -5.66 -5.65
CA GLN A 68 -19.05 -6.49 -6.32
C GLN A 68 -17.78 -5.70 -6.67
N LEU A 69 -17.90 -4.39 -6.93
CA LEU A 69 -16.81 -3.44 -7.06
C LEU A 69 -16.18 -3.03 -5.72
N ARG A 70 -16.62 -3.60 -4.59
CA ARG A 70 -16.13 -3.31 -3.23
C ARG A 70 -16.30 -1.84 -2.79
N ARG A 71 -17.29 -1.14 -3.32
CA ARG A 71 -17.61 0.24 -2.91
C ARG A 71 -18.65 0.24 -1.81
N ALA A 72 -18.20 -0.11 -0.60
CA ALA A 72 -19.07 -0.37 0.55
C ALA A 72 -20.05 0.78 0.83
N ASP A 73 -19.58 2.04 0.81
CA ASP A 73 -20.41 3.20 1.13
C ASP A 73 -21.47 3.48 0.05
N GLU A 74 -21.11 3.30 -1.23
CA GLU A 74 -22.05 3.41 -2.35
C GLU A 74 -23.09 2.28 -2.31
N ALA A 75 -22.64 1.05 -2.03
CA ALA A 75 -23.52 -0.11 -1.90
C ALA A 75 -24.50 0.04 -0.75
N GLU A 76 -24.05 0.50 0.43
CA GLU A 76 -24.91 0.75 1.60
C GLU A 76 -26.01 1.76 1.28
N ALA A 77 -25.63 2.91 0.72
CA ALA A 77 -26.56 3.97 0.37
C ALA A 77 -27.66 3.52 -0.63
N LEU A 78 -27.34 2.53 -1.47
CA LEU A 78 -28.27 1.95 -2.43
C LEU A 78 -29.10 0.78 -1.85
N LEU A 79 -28.56 -0.01 -0.92
CA LEU A 79 -29.22 -1.16 -0.31
C LEU A 79 -30.26 -0.78 0.74
N ASP A 80 -29.93 0.17 1.63
CA ASP A 80 -30.77 0.53 2.78
C ASP A 80 -32.22 0.89 2.40
N PRO A 81 -32.47 1.70 1.35
CA PRO A 81 -33.83 2.04 0.95
C PRO A 81 -34.62 0.87 0.36
N LEU A 82 -33.95 -0.14 -0.18
CA LEU A 82 -34.60 -1.29 -0.85
C LEU A 82 -35.09 -2.34 0.15
N LEU A 83 -34.45 -2.42 1.32
CA LEU A 83 -34.62 -3.51 2.28
C LEU A 83 -35.97 -3.46 3.04
N THR A 84 -36.46 -2.26 3.34
CA THR A 84 -37.69 -2.02 4.11
C THR A 84 -38.94 -2.60 3.41
N GLU A 85 -39.01 -2.45 2.09
CA GLU A 85 -40.16 -2.83 1.26
C GLU A 85 -40.03 -4.21 0.61
N ALA A 86 -38.89 -4.90 0.77
CA ALA A 86 -38.63 -6.19 0.14
C ALA A 86 -39.32 -7.36 0.85
N ARG A 87 -39.77 -8.35 0.05
CA ARG A 87 -40.40 -9.61 0.50
C ARG A 87 -39.90 -10.78 -0.37
N GLY A 88 -40.04 -12.01 0.13
CA GLY A 88 -39.65 -13.23 -0.60
C GLY A 88 -38.20 -13.21 -1.10
N ASP A 89 -37.97 -13.63 -2.33
CA ASP A 89 -36.65 -13.73 -2.97
C ASP A 89 -35.90 -12.40 -3.03
N GLU A 90 -36.60 -11.29 -3.27
CA GLU A 90 -35.95 -9.98 -3.30
C GLU A 90 -35.35 -9.62 -1.93
N ARG A 91 -36.08 -9.92 -0.85
CA ARG A 91 -35.59 -9.72 0.51
C ARG A 91 -34.40 -10.63 0.82
N ALA A 92 -34.45 -11.89 0.37
CA ALA A 92 -33.36 -12.84 0.52
C ALA A 92 -32.09 -12.36 -0.20
N LEU A 93 -32.20 -11.87 -1.44
CA LEU A 93 -31.10 -11.30 -2.21
C LEU A 93 -30.51 -10.05 -1.55
N LEU A 94 -31.35 -9.14 -1.06
CA LEU A 94 -30.90 -7.94 -0.37
C LEU A 94 -30.20 -8.24 0.96
N LEU A 95 -30.69 -9.21 1.74
CA LEU A 95 -30.03 -9.65 2.96
C LEU A 95 -28.71 -10.38 2.69
N LEU A 96 -28.63 -11.16 1.61
CA LEU A 96 -27.35 -11.70 1.12
C LEU A 96 -26.36 -10.58 0.79
N ALA A 97 -26.80 -9.55 0.05
CA ALA A 97 -25.99 -8.40 -0.28
C ALA A 97 -25.56 -7.60 0.96
N GLN A 98 -26.45 -7.41 1.93
CA GLN A 98 -26.16 -6.77 3.21
C GLN A 98 -25.16 -7.57 4.04
N GLY A 99 -25.28 -8.91 4.07
CA GLY A 99 -24.29 -9.77 4.72
C GLY A 99 -22.90 -9.66 4.08
N GLN A 100 -22.84 -9.62 2.74
CA GLN A 100 -21.60 -9.42 2.01
C GLN A 100 -21.00 -8.03 2.25
N LEU A 101 -21.84 -6.99 2.37
CA LEU A 101 -21.42 -5.64 2.73
C LEU A 101 -20.82 -5.59 4.15
N ALA A 102 -21.49 -6.24 5.11
CA ALA A 102 -21.00 -6.36 6.47
C ALA A 102 -19.64 -7.08 6.53
N GLU A 103 -19.45 -8.14 5.72
CA GLU A 103 -18.14 -8.77 5.57
C GLU A 103 -17.07 -7.83 5.01
N GLN A 104 -17.39 -7.02 3.99
CA GLN A 104 -16.46 -6.02 3.44
C GLN A 104 -16.04 -4.97 4.48
N ARG A 105 -16.85 -4.75 5.51
CA ARG A 105 -16.56 -3.85 6.62
C ARG A 105 -15.94 -4.53 7.84
N GLY A 106 -15.65 -5.83 7.76
CA GLY A 106 -15.14 -6.62 8.88
C GLY A 106 -16.16 -6.83 10.01
N GLN A 107 -17.46 -6.57 9.76
CA GLN A 107 -18.54 -6.68 10.74
C GLN A 107 -19.11 -8.11 10.74
N ARG A 108 -18.33 -9.05 11.28
CA ARG A 108 -18.63 -10.48 11.28
C ARG A 108 -20.03 -10.81 11.83
N ASP A 109 -20.40 -10.24 12.97
CA ASP A 109 -21.65 -10.57 13.64
C ASP A 109 -22.87 -10.07 12.85
N ALA A 110 -22.78 -8.87 12.27
CA ALA A 110 -23.81 -8.32 11.38
C ALA A 110 -23.96 -9.16 10.10
N ALA A 111 -22.86 -9.71 9.58
CA ALA A 111 -22.91 -10.62 8.44
C ALA A 111 -23.61 -11.94 8.78
N LEU A 112 -23.28 -12.54 9.93
CA LEU A 112 -23.93 -13.77 10.42
C LEU A 112 -25.43 -13.57 10.66
N GLU A 113 -25.82 -12.43 11.24
CA GLU A 113 -27.23 -12.06 11.44
C GLU A 113 -27.96 -11.93 10.10
N SER A 114 -27.36 -11.22 9.14
CA SER A 114 -27.95 -11.03 7.80
C SER A 114 -28.16 -12.35 7.06
N TYR A 115 -27.16 -13.24 7.06
CA TYR A 115 -27.29 -14.56 6.43
C TYR A 115 -28.29 -15.47 7.16
N GLY A 116 -28.30 -15.46 8.49
CA GLY A 116 -29.28 -16.19 9.29
C GLY A 116 -30.71 -15.73 9.04
N ALA A 117 -30.92 -14.43 8.79
CA ALA A 117 -32.24 -13.89 8.47
C ALA A 117 -32.80 -14.43 7.14
N VAL A 118 -31.95 -14.77 6.16
CA VAL A 118 -32.39 -15.34 4.87
C VAL A 118 -33.04 -16.71 5.04
N GLU A 119 -32.50 -17.54 5.93
CA GLU A 119 -33.02 -18.89 6.22
C GLU A 119 -34.46 -18.84 6.77
N LEU A 120 -34.85 -17.71 7.38
CA LEU A 120 -36.15 -17.52 8.02
C LEU A 120 -37.20 -16.88 7.11
N ILE A 121 -36.87 -16.50 5.87
CA ILE A 121 -37.79 -15.80 4.97
C ILE A 121 -38.82 -16.79 4.38
N PRO A 122 -40.12 -16.62 4.64
CA PRO A 122 -41.14 -17.47 4.05
C PRO A 122 -41.20 -17.30 2.53
N GLY A 123 -41.15 -18.41 1.80
CA GLY A 123 -41.25 -18.42 0.33
C GLY A 123 -39.97 -18.00 -0.40
N ALA A 124 -38.84 -17.83 0.30
CA ALA A 124 -37.55 -17.66 -0.36
C ALA A 124 -37.12 -18.96 -1.07
N GLY A 125 -36.56 -18.82 -2.27
CA GLY A 125 -36.07 -19.91 -3.09
C GLY A 125 -34.97 -20.71 -2.39
N VAL A 126 -35.02 -22.02 -2.56
CA VAL A 126 -34.09 -22.97 -1.92
C VAL A 126 -32.63 -22.62 -2.22
N ALA A 127 -32.29 -22.22 -3.44
CA ALA A 127 -30.93 -21.84 -3.81
C ALA A 127 -30.41 -20.62 -3.01
N LEU A 128 -31.25 -19.63 -2.71
CA LEU A 128 -30.88 -18.46 -1.91
C LEU A 128 -30.65 -18.84 -0.44
N GLN A 129 -31.49 -19.72 0.10
CA GLN A 129 -31.32 -20.26 1.44
C GLN A 129 -30.03 -21.08 1.55
N GLN A 130 -29.76 -21.96 0.57
CA GLN A 130 -28.53 -22.75 0.51
C GLN A 130 -27.29 -21.87 0.40
N ARG A 131 -27.33 -20.81 -0.43
CA ARG A 131 -26.24 -19.83 -0.52
C ARG A 131 -26.00 -19.11 0.80
N ALA A 132 -27.05 -18.60 1.44
CA ALA A 132 -26.94 -17.93 2.74
C ALA A 132 -26.32 -18.85 3.79
N TRP A 133 -26.75 -20.12 3.80
CA TRP A 133 -26.20 -21.13 4.69
C TRP A 133 -24.70 -21.37 4.44
N LEU A 134 -24.27 -21.51 3.18
CA LEU A 134 -22.84 -21.68 2.83
C LEU A 134 -22.00 -20.46 3.26
N HIS A 135 -22.51 -19.24 3.07
CA HIS A 135 -21.87 -18.01 3.52
C HIS A 135 -21.75 -17.95 5.05
N LYS A 136 -22.81 -18.30 5.78
CA LYS A 136 -22.82 -18.41 7.25
C LYS A 136 -21.85 -19.47 7.74
N ALA A 137 -21.85 -20.67 7.16
CA ALA A 137 -20.92 -21.75 7.48
C ALA A 137 -19.45 -21.32 7.28
N ARG A 138 -19.14 -20.62 6.19
CA ARG A 138 -17.81 -20.05 5.94
C ARG A 138 -17.39 -19.09 7.05
N LEU A 139 -18.30 -18.22 7.50
CA LEU A 139 -18.01 -17.28 8.57
C LEU A 139 -17.86 -18.00 9.92
N SER A 140 -18.80 -18.85 10.31
CA SER A 140 -18.79 -19.60 11.58
C SER A 140 -17.51 -20.43 11.77
N GLY A 141 -16.90 -20.89 10.68
CA GLY A 141 -15.68 -21.69 10.72
C GLY A 141 -15.98 -23.17 10.93
N LYS A 142 -14.92 -23.98 11.07
CA LYS A 142 -15.06 -25.44 11.17
C LYS A 142 -15.51 -25.86 12.57
N SER A 143 -16.75 -26.32 12.69
CA SER A 143 -17.33 -26.92 13.91
C SER A 143 -18.08 -28.22 13.56
N GLU A 144 -18.37 -29.06 14.55
CA GLU A 144 -19.15 -30.30 14.37
C GLU A 144 -20.52 -30.00 13.72
N GLU A 145 -21.23 -28.99 14.21
CA GLU A 145 -22.51 -28.53 13.65
C GLU A 145 -22.40 -28.13 12.17
N VAL A 146 -21.34 -27.41 11.79
CA VAL A 146 -21.11 -27.01 10.39
C VAL A 146 -20.79 -28.23 9.52
N LEU A 147 -20.02 -29.19 10.04
CA LEU A 147 -19.68 -30.41 9.32
C LEU A 147 -20.91 -31.29 9.07
N ASP A 148 -21.77 -31.45 10.07
CA ASP A 148 -23.03 -32.20 9.94
C ASP A 148 -23.98 -31.52 8.95
N GLY A 149 -24.08 -30.19 9.03
CA GLY A 149 -24.86 -29.40 8.08
C GLY A 149 -24.34 -29.51 6.64
N LEU A 150 -23.03 -29.51 6.44
CA LEU A 150 -22.42 -29.71 5.11
C LEU A 150 -22.74 -31.10 4.55
N ALA A 151 -22.66 -32.14 5.39
CA ALA A 151 -22.98 -33.50 4.99
C ALA A 151 -24.46 -33.66 4.61
N ALA A 152 -25.36 -32.98 5.31
CA ALA A 152 -26.79 -32.95 4.99
C ALA A 152 -27.09 -32.14 3.71
N LEU A 153 -26.35 -31.05 3.46
CA LEU A 153 -26.55 -30.16 2.33
C LEU A 153 -25.98 -30.72 1.01
N GLU A 154 -24.80 -31.36 1.03
CA GLU A 154 -24.10 -31.90 -0.15
C GLU A 154 -25.01 -32.66 -1.15
N PRO A 155 -25.86 -33.62 -0.72
CA PRO A 155 -26.72 -34.37 -1.65
C PRO A 155 -27.88 -33.55 -2.24
N GLN A 156 -28.21 -32.40 -1.65
CA GLN A 156 -29.34 -31.55 -2.06
C GLN A 156 -28.95 -30.43 -3.03
N LEU A 157 -27.64 -30.17 -3.19
CA LEU A 157 -27.14 -29.13 -4.08
C LEU A 157 -27.18 -29.61 -5.55
N ASN A 158 -28.02 -28.98 -6.37
CA ASN A 158 -28.12 -29.28 -7.80
C ASN A 158 -27.58 -28.16 -8.69
N GLU A 159 -27.38 -26.95 -8.16
CA GLU A 159 -26.85 -25.84 -8.95
C GLU A 159 -25.32 -25.89 -9.04
N PRO A 160 -24.73 -25.81 -10.25
CA PRO A 160 -23.27 -25.85 -10.41
C PRO A 160 -22.53 -24.76 -9.63
N GLY A 161 -23.11 -23.55 -9.55
CA GLY A 161 -22.53 -22.45 -8.78
C GLY A 161 -22.44 -22.76 -7.27
N LEU A 162 -23.49 -23.37 -6.70
CA LEU A 162 -23.49 -23.78 -5.30
C LEU A 162 -22.56 -24.97 -5.04
N GLN A 163 -22.42 -25.88 -6.02
CA GLN A 163 -21.42 -26.96 -5.96
C GLN A 163 -20.00 -26.39 -5.95
N LEU A 164 -19.71 -25.36 -6.75
CA LEU A 164 -18.42 -24.67 -6.71
C LEU A 164 -18.16 -24.00 -5.35
N GLU A 165 -19.16 -23.30 -4.80
CA GLU A 165 -19.08 -22.68 -3.47
C GLU A 165 -18.84 -23.72 -2.36
N LEU A 166 -19.57 -24.84 -2.39
CA LEU A 166 -19.35 -25.98 -1.50
C LEU A 166 -17.92 -26.53 -1.64
N GLY A 167 -17.44 -26.73 -2.87
CA GLY A 167 -16.11 -27.26 -3.13
C GLY A 167 -15.00 -26.39 -2.52
N ARG A 168 -15.11 -25.06 -2.67
CA ARG A 168 -14.19 -24.09 -2.06
C ARG A 168 -14.23 -24.12 -0.53
N LEU A 169 -15.43 -24.20 0.05
CA LEU A 169 -15.61 -24.28 1.50
C LEU A 169 -15.04 -25.60 2.07
N ALA A 170 -15.35 -26.72 1.42
CA ALA A 170 -14.83 -28.04 1.77
C ALA A 170 -13.29 -28.06 1.68
N GLN A 171 -12.70 -27.48 0.64
CA GLN A 171 -11.24 -27.32 0.53
C GLN A 171 -10.66 -26.52 1.69
N ARG A 172 -11.28 -25.38 2.04
CA ARG A 172 -10.86 -24.55 3.19
C ARG A 172 -10.91 -25.32 4.52
N PHE A 173 -11.88 -26.22 4.69
CA PHE A 173 -12.01 -27.05 5.89
C PHE A 173 -11.19 -28.35 5.85
N GLY A 174 -10.45 -28.61 4.77
CA GLY A 174 -9.67 -29.85 4.60
C GLY A 174 -10.54 -31.09 4.37
N LEU A 175 -11.75 -30.93 3.84
CA LEU A 175 -12.67 -32.02 3.49
C LEU A 175 -12.45 -32.46 2.03
N GLU A 176 -11.24 -32.93 1.72
CA GLU A 176 -10.80 -33.19 0.35
C GLU A 176 -11.75 -34.06 -0.49
N PRO A 177 -12.31 -35.18 0.03
CA PRO A 177 -13.24 -36.01 -0.77
C PRO A 177 -14.52 -35.26 -1.16
N MET A 178 -15.04 -34.41 -0.27
CA MET A 178 -16.22 -33.59 -0.54
C MET A 178 -15.88 -32.49 -1.56
N ALA A 179 -14.73 -31.83 -1.40
CA ALA A 179 -14.28 -30.80 -2.33
C ALA A 179 -14.15 -31.35 -3.76
N TYR A 180 -13.53 -32.54 -3.90
CA TYR A 180 -13.38 -33.18 -5.20
C TYR A 180 -14.72 -33.47 -5.88
N ARG A 181 -15.65 -34.11 -5.16
CA ARG A 181 -17.00 -34.42 -5.68
C ARG A 181 -17.78 -33.17 -6.05
N ALA A 182 -17.69 -32.11 -5.24
CA ALA A 182 -18.39 -30.87 -5.50
C ALA A 182 -17.87 -30.19 -6.78
N PHE A 183 -16.55 -30.09 -6.96
CA PHE A 183 -15.98 -29.56 -8.20
C PHE A 183 -16.31 -30.43 -9.43
N GLU A 184 -16.28 -31.76 -9.29
CA GLU A 184 -16.64 -32.68 -10.37
C GLU A 184 -18.11 -32.54 -10.79
N ARG A 185 -19.04 -32.45 -9.83
CA ARG A 185 -20.46 -32.19 -10.10
C ARG A 185 -20.66 -30.86 -10.80
N SER A 186 -19.98 -29.79 -10.35
CA SER A 186 -20.02 -28.49 -11.03
C SER A 186 -19.55 -28.59 -12.49
N LEU A 187 -18.50 -29.37 -12.78
CA LEU A 187 -17.98 -29.57 -14.14
C LEU A 187 -18.91 -30.40 -15.03
N MET A 188 -19.56 -31.42 -14.48
CA MET A 188 -20.49 -32.27 -15.22
C MET A 188 -21.78 -31.53 -15.58
N GLN A 189 -22.25 -30.64 -14.69
CA GLN A 189 -23.55 -29.98 -14.82
C GLN A 189 -23.49 -28.63 -15.53
N SER A 190 -22.32 -27.99 -15.61
CA SER A 190 -22.17 -26.67 -16.23
C SER A 190 -21.45 -26.70 -17.60
N GLN A 191 -22.02 -25.98 -18.55
CA GLN A 191 -21.39 -25.63 -19.83
C GLN A 191 -20.81 -24.20 -19.83
N ASP A 192 -21.04 -23.42 -18.77
CA ASP A 192 -20.50 -22.07 -18.64
C ASP A 192 -18.96 -22.13 -18.51
N PRO A 193 -18.20 -21.57 -19.47
CA PRO A 193 -16.74 -21.60 -19.45
C PRO A 193 -16.14 -21.03 -18.16
N ARG A 194 -16.77 -20.02 -17.54
CA ARG A 194 -16.29 -19.40 -16.30
C ARG A 194 -16.42 -20.35 -15.11
N LEU A 195 -17.59 -20.97 -14.94
CA LEU A 195 -17.81 -21.96 -13.88
C LEU A 195 -16.92 -23.20 -14.07
N ARG A 196 -16.75 -23.64 -15.31
CA ARG A 196 -15.85 -24.74 -15.64
C ARG A 196 -14.39 -24.41 -15.33
N ALA A 197 -13.91 -23.22 -15.73
CA ALA A 197 -12.57 -22.76 -15.37
C ALA A 197 -12.36 -22.72 -13.85
N ALA A 198 -13.34 -22.19 -13.10
CA ALA A 198 -13.26 -22.10 -11.64
C ALA A 198 -13.25 -23.47 -10.95
N ALA A 199 -14.02 -24.44 -11.44
CA ALA A 199 -14.04 -25.79 -10.88
C ALA A 199 -12.76 -26.58 -11.23
N LEU A 200 -12.23 -26.41 -12.45
CA LEU A 200 -10.90 -26.94 -12.82
C LEU A 200 -9.79 -26.32 -11.97
N ASP A 201 -9.85 -25.01 -11.69
CA ASP A 201 -8.92 -24.34 -10.78
C ASP A 201 -9.01 -24.90 -9.36
N GLY A 202 -10.23 -25.13 -8.85
CA GLY A 202 -10.46 -25.78 -7.55
C GLY A 202 -9.81 -27.16 -7.47
N GLN A 203 -10.04 -28.02 -8.46
CA GLN A 203 -9.42 -29.36 -8.53
C GLN A 203 -7.90 -29.27 -8.65
N ALA A 204 -7.38 -28.40 -9.52
CA ALA A 204 -5.95 -28.18 -9.65
C ALA A 204 -5.31 -27.77 -8.32
N GLY A 205 -6.02 -27.00 -7.48
CA GLY A 205 -5.55 -26.58 -6.17
C GLY A 205 -5.47 -27.75 -5.18
N LEU A 206 -6.41 -28.69 -5.24
CA LEU A 206 -6.35 -29.94 -4.46
C LEU A 206 -5.15 -30.79 -4.87
N TYR A 207 -4.91 -30.96 -6.18
CA TYR A 207 -3.75 -31.71 -6.67
C TYR A 207 -2.42 -31.03 -6.33
N GLU A 208 -2.36 -29.69 -6.42
CA GLU A 208 -1.17 -28.92 -6.03
C GLU A 208 -0.86 -29.12 -4.55
N ALA A 209 -1.87 -29.03 -3.67
CA ALA A 209 -1.72 -29.26 -2.23
C ALA A 209 -1.27 -30.69 -1.89
N ALA A 210 -1.73 -31.69 -2.67
CA ALA A 210 -1.31 -33.09 -2.55
C ALA A 210 0.08 -33.39 -3.17
N GLY A 211 0.78 -32.38 -3.70
CA GLY A 211 2.08 -32.54 -4.36
C GLY A 211 2.02 -33.17 -5.76
N ARG A 212 0.81 -33.38 -6.31
CA ARG A 212 0.55 -33.97 -7.64
C ARG A 212 0.64 -32.89 -8.73
N ARG A 213 1.87 -32.46 -9.00
CA ARG A 213 2.17 -31.28 -9.83
C ARG A 213 1.76 -31.43 -11.30
N ASP A 214 1.89 -32.61 -11.89
CA ASP A 214 1.58 -32.83 -13.31
C ASP A 214 0.07 -32.74 -13.59
N GLU A 215 -0.74 -33.32 -12.71
CA GLU A 215 -2.20 -33.25 -12.75
C GLU A 215 -2.68 -31.81 -12.50
N ALA A 216 -2.13 -31.15 -11.49
CA ALA A 216 -2.41 -29.74 -11.22
C ALA A 216 -2.09 -28.86 -12.43
N ARG A 217 -0.96 -29.10 -13.11
CA ARG A 217 -0.55 -28.35 -14.29
C ARG A 217 -1.49 -28.58 -15.46
N THR A 218 -1.88 -29.84 -15.69
CA THR A 218 -2.81 -30.21 -16.76
C THR A 218 -4.17 -29.55 -16.58
N LEU A 219 -4.73 -29.60 -15.37
CA LEU A 219 -6.00 -28.97 -15.04
C LEU A 219 -5.93 -27.44 -15.13
N THR A 220 -4.81 -26.84 -14.70
CA THR A 220 -4.58 -25.38 -14.83
C THR A 220 -4.56 -24.95 -16.31
N LEU A 221 -3.93 -25.74 -17.20
CA LEU A 221 -3.95 -25.48 -18.64
C LEU A 221 -5.35 -25.63 -19.23
N HIS A 222 -6.11 -26.65 -18.83
CA HIS A 222 -7.51 -26.79 -19.24
C HIS A 222 -8.37 -25.62 -18.77
N ALA A 223 -8.17 -25.12 -17.55
CA ALA A 223 -8.87 -23.94 -17.04
C ALA A 223 -8.56 -22.70 -17.88
N LEU A 224 -7.28 -22.48 -18.23
CA LEU A 224 -6.87 -21.39 -19.13
C LEU A 224 -7.49 -21.51 -20.53
N GLU A 225 -7.71 -22.73 -21.02
CA GLU A 225 -8.39 -22.94 -22.30
C GLU A 225 -9.85 -22.49 -22.24
N GLN A 226 -10.58 -22.81 -21.15
CA GLN A 226 -11.96 -22.36 -20.97
C GLN A 226 -12.08 -20.82 -20.95
N LEU A 227 -11.02 -20.11 -20.52
CA LEU A 227 -11.04 -18.64 -20.48
C LEU A 227 -10.94 -17.99 -21.85
N LYS A 228 -10.51 -18.69 -22.91
CA LYS A 228 -10.37 -18.11 -24.26
C LYS A 228 -11.70 -17.75 -24.90
N ASP A 229 -12.76 -18.44 -24.50
CA ASP A 229 -14.12 -18.22 -25.01
C ASP A 229 -14.84 -17.05 -24.31
N LEU A 230 -14.20 -16.46 -23.30
CA LEU A 230 -14.72 -15.33 -22.52
C LEU A 230 -14.10 -14.03 -23.00
N ASP A 231 -14.81 -12.92 -22.78
CA ASP A 231 -14.22 -11.61 -23.01
C ASP A 231 -13.08 -11.32 -22.00
N ALA A 232 -12.27 -10.29 -22.31
CA ALA A 232 -11.13 -9.94 -21.47
C ALA A 232 -11.55 -9.49 -20.06
N ALA A 233 -12.71 -8.86 -19.89
CA ALA A 233 -13.17 -8.40 -18.57
C ALA A 233 -13.59 -9.58 -17.69
N GLN A 234 -14.25 -10.59 -18.27
CA GLN A 234 -14.74 -11.79 -17.60
C GLN A 234 -13.62 -12.75 -17.17
N SER A 235 -12.55 -12.82 -17.96
CA SER A 235 -11.48 -13.82 -17.80
C SER A 235 -10.26 -13.31 -17.03
N ALA A 236 -10.00 -12.01 -17.01
CA ALA A 236 -8.67 -11.53 -16.68
C ALA A 236 -8.24 -11.77 -15.23
N GLU A 237 -9.14 -11.65 -14.23
CA GLU A 237 -8.76 -11.94 -12.83
C GLU A 237 -8.34 -13.41 -12.66
N MET A 238 -9.17 -14.33 -13.15
CA MET A 238 -8.89 -15.76 -13.09
C MET A 238 -7.68 -16.13 -13.95
N GLY A 239 -7.49 -15.46 -15.09
CA GLY A 239 -6.32 -15.60 -15.95
C GLY A 239 -5.02 -15.32 -15.21
N VAL A 240 -4.96 -14.22 -14.44
CA VAL A 240 -3.79 -13.87 -13.61
C VAL A 240 -3.49 -14.98 -12.61
N ARG A 241 -4.50 -15.43 -11.85
CA ARG A 241 -4.34 -16.48 -10.82
C ARG A 241 -3.90 -17.82 -11.41
N LEU A 242 -4.48 -18.22 -12.53
CA LEU A 242 -4.12 -19.46 -13.24
C LEU A 242 -2.71 -19.40 -13.84
N GLN A 243 -2.32 -18.27 -14.46
CA GLN A 243 -0.95 -18.10 -14.96
C GLN A 243 0.06 -18.09 -13.81
N PHE A 244 -0.28 -17.49 -12.66
CA PHE A 244 0.57 -17.53 -11.48
C PHE A 244 0.75 -18.96 -10.94
N ARG A 245 -0.33 -19.76 -10.83
CA ARG A 245 -0.20 -21.19 -10.49
C ARG A 245 0.66 -21.93 -11.51
N LEU A 246 0.41 -21.74 -12.80
CA LEU A 246 1.17 -22.36 -13.88
C LEU A 246 2.67 -22.03 -13.78
N ALA A 247 3.01 -20.80 -13.38
CA ALA A 247 4.39 -20.40 -13.15
C ALA A 247 5.04 -21.20 -12.01
N ARG A 248 4.35 -21.32 -10.86
CA ARG A 248 4.83 -22.12 -9.71
C ARG A 248 4.98 -23.61 -10.03
N LEU A 249 4.03 -24.17 -10.79
CA LEU A 249 4.04 -25.58 -11.20
C LEU A 249 5.16 -25.90 -12.21
N ASN A 250 5.65 -24.91 -12.96
CA ASN A 250 6.73 -25.09 -13.93
C ASN A 250 8.13 -24.81 -13.35
N LYS A 251 8.35 -24.92 -12.03
CA LYS A 251 9.64 -24.64 -11.39
C LYS A 251 10.83 -25.41 -12.00
N GLU A 252 10.58 -26.62 -12.54
CA GLU A 252 11.59 -27.46 -13.20
C GLU A 252 11.90 -27.03 -14.65
N ASN A 253 11.05 -26.18 -15.25
CA ASN A 253 11.25 -25.57 -16.55
C ASN A 253 11.27 -24.04 -16.42
N PRO A 254 12.43 -23.43 -16.11
CA PRO A 254 12.53 -21.99 -15.85
C PRO A 254 12.01 -21.11 -16.99
N ALA A 255 12.15 -21.55 -18.24
CA ALA A 255 11.65 -20.81 -19.40
C ALA A 255 10.11 -20.77 -19.42
N ALA A 256 9.45 -21.91 -19.16
CA ALA A 256 8.00 -21.98 -19.07
C ALA A 256 7.45 -21.21 -17.86
N ALA A 257 8.13 -21.31 -16.71
CA ALA A 257 7.77 -20.55 -15.51
C ALA A 257 7.87 -19.03 -15.75
N LEU A 258 8.99 -18.57 -16.32
CA LEU A 258 9.19 -17.16 -16.65
C LEU A 258 8.13 -16.64 -17.63
N ALA A 259 7.79 -17.41 -18.66
CA ALA A 259 6.74 -17.03 -19.62
C ALA A 259 5.36 -16.91 -18.96
N ALA A 260 5.06 -17.79 -17.99
CA ALA A 260 3.81 -17.72 -17.22
C ALA A 260 3.78 -16.49 -16.29
N TYR A 261 4.87 -16.20 -15.57
CA TYR A 261 4.99 -14.96 -14.79
C TYR A 261 4.83 -13.70 -15.65
N GLN A 262 5.44 -13.65 -16.83
CA GLN A 262 5.32 -12.50 -17.75
C GLN A 262 3.87 -12.27 -18.20
N ARG A 263 3.15 -13.36 -18.55
CA ARG A 263 1.73 -13.26 -18.89
C ARG A 263 0.90 -12.79 -17.70
N ALA A 264 1.15 -13.33 -16.51
CA ALA A 264 0.44 -12.97 -15.30
C ALA A 264 0.65 -11.49 -14.93
N VAL A 265 1.89 -10.99 -14.94
CA VAL A 265 2.19 -9.56 -14.67
C VAL A 265 1.54 -8.66 -15.71
N SER A 266 1.65 -9.00 -17.00
CA SER A 266 1.07 -8.19 -18.08
C SER A 266 -0.45 -8.06 -17.94
N GLN A 267 -1.14 -9.16 -17.64
CA GLN A 267 -2.58 -9.16 -17.39
C GLN A 267 -2.94 -8.42 -16.10
N LEU A 268 -2.15 -8.60 -15.04
CA LEU A 268 -2.34 -7.91 -13.77
C LEU A 268 -2.24 -6.40 -13.96
N GLU A 269 -1.21 -5.91 -14.66
CA GLU A 269 -1.03 -4.48 -14.94
C GLU A 269 -2.22 -3.87 -15.70
N ALA A 270 -2.82 -4.62 -16.63
CA ALA A 270 -4.01 -4.19 -17.35
C ALA A 270 -5.25 -4.07 -16.45
N LEU A 271 -5.35 -4.91 -15.42
CA LEU A 271 -6.46 -4.92 -14.45
C LEU A 271 -6.17 -4.15 -13.16
N ARG A 272 -4.95 -3.67 -12.98
CA ARG A 272 -4.46 -3.20 -11.68
C ARG A 272 -5.29 -2.04 -11.15
N ALA A 273 -5.91 -1.25 -12.03
CA ALA A 273 -6.81 -0.15 -11.69
C ALA A 273 -8.16 -0.60 -11.09
N ASP A 274 -8.60 -1.83 -11.35
CA ASP A 274 -9.89 -2.36 -10.93
C ASP A 274 -9.76 -3.51 -9.91
N TRP A 275 -8.55 -4.02 -9.68
CA TRP A 275 -8.31 -5.12 -8.73
C TRP A 275 -8.55 -4.66 -7.27
N PRO A 276 -9.27 -5.44 -6.44
CA PRO A 276 -9.56 -5.07 -5.06
C PRO A 276 -8.31 -5.06 -4.16
N LEU A 277 -8.18 -4.05 -3.28
CA LEU A 277 -7.03 -3.92 -2.36
C LEU A 277 -6.95 -5.08 -1.35
N GLU A 278 -8.11 -5.62 -0.95
CA GLU A 278 -8.22 -6.77 -0.05
C GLU A 278 -8.96 -7.95 -0.69
N GLU A 279 -8.42 -9.15 -0.48
CA GLU A 279 -9.03 -10.44 -0.79
C GLU A 279 -10.31 -10.66 0.05
N ALA A 280 -11.07 -11.72 -0.26
CA ALA A 280 -12.33 -12.03 0.43
C ALA A 280 -12.19 -12.36 1.93
N ASP A 281 -10.97 -12.64 2.39
CA ASP A 281 -10.65 -12.94 3.78
C ASP A 281 -10.00 -11.77 4.53
N GLY A 282 -9.94 -10.58 3.91
CA GLY A 282 -9.35 -9.36 4.50
C GLY A 282 -7.82 -9.30 4.39
N GLN A 283 -7.18 -10.26 3.72
CA GLN A 283 -5.75 -10.17 3.42
C GLN A 283 -5.51 -9.20 2.27
N SER A 284 -4.41 -8.46 2.31
CA SER A 284 -4.06 -7.53 1.24
C SER A 284 -3.70 -8.29 -0.04
N SER A 285 -4.35 -7.97 -1.16
CA SER A 285 -4.03 -8.49 -2.49
C SER A 285 -2.57 -8.24 -2.88
N GLN A 286 -1.98 -7.16 -2.34
CA GLN A 286 -0.57 -6.85 -2.51
C GLN A 286 0.33 -7.98 -1.95
N LEU A 287 0.02 -8.49 -0.76
CA LEU A 287 0.82 -9.52 -0.08
C LEU A 287 0.52 -10.92 -0.60
N THR A 288 -0.73 -11.24 -0.90
CA THR A 288 -1.16 -12.59 -1.29
C THR A 288 -0.90 -12.92 -2.76
N LEU A 289 -0.92 -11.91 -3.63
CA LEU A 289 -0.82 -12.11 -5.08
C LEU A 289 0.26 -11.25 -5.72
N PHE A 290 0.22 -9.93 -5.55
CA PHE A 290 1.05 -9.05 -6.39
C PHE A 290 2.54 -9.26 -6.10
N GLN A 291 2.95 -9.11 -4.84
CA GLN A 291 4.35 -9.27 -4.43
C GLN A 291 4.92 -10.64 -4.83
N PRO A 292 4.29 -11.79 -4.51
CA PRO A 292 4.78 -13.09 -4.96
C PRO A 292 4.94 -13.20 -6.48
N LEU A 293 4.01 -12.61 -7.23
CA LEU A 293 3.97 -12.68 -8.69
C LEU A 293 5.09 -11.83 -9.33
N TYR A 294 5.30 -10.58 -8.88
CA TYR A 294 6.42 -9.76 -9.33
C TYR A 294 7.77 -10.35 -8.91
N LEU A 295 7.91 -10.83 -7.67
CA LEU A 295 9.16 -11.45 -7.21
C LEU A 295 9.48 -12.73 -7.99
N GLY A 296 8.48 -13.52 -8.36
CA GLY A 296 8.66 -14.68 -9.23
C GLY A 296 9.12 -14.30 -10.65
N LEU A 297 8.57 -13.22 -11.23
CA LEU A 297 9.05 -12.66 -12.49
C LEU A 297 10.52 -12.21 -12.38
N VAL A 298 10.85 -11.45 -11.33
CA VAL A 298 12.19 -10.93 -11.06
C VAL A 298 13.17 -12.09 -10.90
N ASP A 299 12.83 -13.11 -10.12
CA ASP A 299 13.67 -14.31 -9.94
C ASP A 299 14.02 -14.97 -11.27
N GLY A 300 13.01 -15.23 -12.11
CA GLY A 300 13.20 -15.83 -13.43
C GLY A 300 14.08 -14.98 -14.35
N LEU A 301 13.90 -13.65 -14.35
CA LEU A 301 14.72 -12.72 -15.13
C LEU A 301 16.17 -12.68 -14.64
N LEU A 302 16.40 -12.62 -13.32
CA LEU A 302 17.74 -12.59 -12.73
C LEU A 302 18.51 -13.90 -12.97
N GLN A 303 17.84 -15.04 -12.87
CA GLN A 303 18.43 -16.35 -13.19
C GLN A 303 18.84 -16.42 -14.66
N GLN A 304 17.96 -15.98 -15.57
CA GLN A 304 18.24 -15.98 -17.00
C GLN A 304 19.37 -14.99 -17.37
N ALA A 305 19.40 -13.81 -16.74
CA ALA A 305 20.46 -12.82 -16.91
C ALA A 305 21.81 -13.40 -16.51
N ARG A 306 21.88 -14.11 -15.38
CA ARG A 306 23.10 -14.76 -14.90
C ARG A 306 23.57 -15.88 -15.84
N ALA A 307 22.65 -16.72 -16.33
CA ALA A 307 22.96 -17.76 -17.32
C ALA A 307 23.50 -17.19 -18.63
N ARG A 308 23.13 -15.95 -18.98
CA ARG A 308 23.59 -15.21 -20.16
C ARG A 308 24.67 -14.17 -19.83
N GLN A 309 25.47 -14.40 -18.80
CA GLN A 309 26.62 -13.54 -18.44
C GLN A 309 26.25 -12.06 -18.15
N GLN A 310 25.25 -11.84 -17.31
CA GLN A 310 24.75 -10.51 -16.92
C GLN A 310 24.16 -9.70 -18.09
N ASP A 311 23.32 -10.35 -18.89
CA ASP A 311 22.55 -9.72 -19.97
C ASP A 311 21.82 -8.46 -19.48
N GLN A 312 22.22 -7.31 -20.01
CA GLN A 312 21.72 -5.99 -19.60
C GLN A 312 20.23 -5.81 -19.87
N ASP A 313 19.67 -6.44 -20.90
CA ASP A 313 18.24 -6.33 -21.18
C ASP A 313 17.43 -7.03 -20.10
N LEU A 314 17.83 -8.25 -19.74
CA LEU A 314 17.19 -9.02 -18.68
C LEU A 314 17.33 -8.33 -17.31
N LEU A 315 18.49 -7.74 -17.00
CA LEU A 315 18.68 -6.98 -15.77
C LEU A 315 17.81 -5.72 -15.72
N ARG A 316 17.67 -4.98 -16.83
CA ARG A 316 16.77 -3.82 -16.91
C ARG A 316 15.32 -4.23 -16.68
N ARG A 317 14.87 -5.31 -17.33
CA ARG A 317 13.52 -5.84 -17.13
C ARG A 317 13.28 -6.31 -15.69
N ALA A 318 14.28 -6.88 -15.03
CA ALA A 318 14.19 -7.26 -13.62
C ALA A 318 14.06 -6.04 -12.71
N ARG A 319 14.89 -5.00 -12.94
CA ARG A 319 14.75 -3.71 -12.24
C ARG A 319 13.38 -3.09 -12.47
N ASP A 320 12.90 -3.04 -13.71
CA ASP A 320 11.62 -2.43 -14.04
C ASP A 320 10.45 -3.18 -13.37
N ALA A 321 10.51 -4.50 -13.28
CA ALA A 321 9.54 -5.31 -12.54
C ALA A 321 9.60 -5.05 -11.02
N LEU A 322 10.79 -4.84 -10.44
CA LEU A 322 10.93 -4.41 -9.04
C LEU A 322 10.31 -3.02 -8.83
N GLU A 323 10.50 -2.08 -9.74
CA GLU A 323 9.93 -0.74 -9.62
C GLU A 323 8.41 -0.72 -9.79
N GLN A 324 7.87 -1.55 -10.70
CA GLN A 324 6.43 -1.77 -10.81
C GLN A 324 5.83 -2.34 -9.52
N LEU A 325 6.52 -3.28 -8.89
CA LEU A 325 6.12 -3.80 -7.58
C LEU A 325 6.05 -2.67 -6.52
N ARG A 326 7.07 -1.80 -6.44
CA ARG A 326 7.07 -0.66 -5.52
C ARG A 326 5.96 0.32 -5.80
N GLN A 327 5.66 0.55 -7.08
CA GLN A 327 4.56 1.38 -7.48
C GLN A 327 3.21 0.79 -7.00
N ALA A 328 3.01 -0.52 -7.17
CA ALA A 328 1.81 -1.22 -6.72
C ALA A 328 1.62 -1.10 -5.20
N GLU A 329 2.68 -1.28 -4.41
CA GLU A 329 2.63 -1.10 -2.94
C GLU A 329 2.16 0.30 -2.53
N ILE A 330 2.66 1.35 -3.19
CA ILE A 330 2.31 2.74 -2.86
C ILE A 330 0.87 3.07 -3.27
N GLN A 331 0.43 2.55 -4.43
CA GLN A 331 -0.95 2.70 -4.87
C GLN A 331 -1.93 2.02 -3.92
N ASP A 332 -1.56 0.85 -3.39
CA ASP A 332 -2.34 0.10 -2.40
C ASP A 332 -2.50 0.90 -1.11
N TYR A 333 -1.40 1.43 -0.56
CA TYR A 333 -1.39 2.22 0.67
C TYR A 333 -2.31 3.46 0.62
N LEU A 334 -2.39 4.11 -0.54
CA LEU A 334 -2.94 5.46 -0.64
C LEU A 334 -4.33 5.52 -1.26
N GLY A 335 -4.85 4.40 -1.76
CA GLY A 335 -6.19 4.33 -2.34
C GLY A 335 -6.40 5.17 -3.62
N ASP A 336 -5.35 5.81 -4.14
CA ASP A 336 -5.40 6.66 -5.35
C ASP A 336 -4.31 6.25 -6.34
N ARG A 337 -4.75 5.67 -7.47
CA ARG A 337 -3.94 5.04 -8.50
C ARG A 337 -3.45 6.02 -9.58
N CYS A 338 -4.31 6.95 -10.02
CA CYS A 338 -4.03 7.88 -11.11
C CYS A 338 -2.88 8.85 -10.79
N GLU A 339 -2.77 9.27 -9.54
CA GLU A 339 -1.70 10.18 -9.13
C GLU A 339 -0.32 9.55 -9.11
N VAL A 340 -0.23 8.25 -8.77
CA VAL A 340 1.06 7.54 -8.75
C VAL A 340 1.60 7.34 -10.16
N ASP A 341 0.74 7.06 -11.14
CA ASP A 341 1.16 7.00 -12.54
C ASP A 341 1.68 8.35 -13.07
N ALA A 342 1.17 9.48 -12.53
CA ALA A 342 1.67 10.81 -12.87
C ALA A 342 3.04 11.16 -12.27
N LEU A 343 3.56 10.35 -11.33
CA LEU A 343 4.92 10.46 -10.79
C LEU A 343 5.97 9.76 -11.66
N LYS A 344 5.54 8.97 -12.65
CA LYS A 344 6.43 8.41 -13.67
C LYS A 344 7.03 9.56 -14.48
N GLY A 345 8.19 10.04 -14.06
CA GLY A 345 9.11 10.67 -15.00
C GLY A 345 9.50 9.59 -16.00
N GLY A 346 9.00 9.66 -17.23
CA GLY A 346 9.23 8.62 -18.23
C GLY A 346 10.70 8.19 -18.32
N GLN A 347 10.93 6.86 -18.34
CA GLN A 347 12.23 6.16 -18.28
C GLN A 347 13.07 6.48 -17.03
N SER A 348 13.59 5.42 -16.37
CA SER A 348 14.57 5.56 -15.28
C SER A 348 15.69 6.53 -15.71
N GLN A 349 15.77 7.67 -15.04
CA GLN A 349 16.71 8.72 -15.39
C GLN A 349 18.13 8.28 -15.04
N ALA A 350 19.08 8.56 -15.94
CA ALA A 350 20.47 8.16 -15.74
C ALA A 350 21.00 8.66 -14.39
N LEU A 351 21.65 7.75 -13.66
CA LEU A 351 22.26 8.10 -12.37
C LEU A 351 23.42 9.09 -12.58
N PRO A 352 23.57 10.08 -11.68
CA PRO A 352 24.74 10.96 -11.66
C PRO A 352 26.04 10.15 -11.52
N SER A 353 27.10 10.61 -12.16
CA SER A 353 28.42 10.00 -12.03
C SER A 353 28.85 9.93 -10.56
N GLY A 354 29.44 8.80 -10.15
CA GLY A 354 29.85 8.56 -8.77
C GLY A 354 28.72 8.13 -7.82
N SER A 355 27.50 7.93 -8.34
CA SER A 355 26.37 7.34 -7.59
C SER A 355 26.10 5.92 -8.06
N ALA A 356 25.67 5.05 -7.14
CA ALA A 356 25.13 3.73 -7.45
C ALA A 356 23.82 3.48 -6.71
N ALA A 357 22.82 2.97 -7.41
CA ALA A 357 21.59 2.49 -6.83
C ALA A 357 21.70 1.00 -6.53
N ILE A 358 21.28 0.58 -5.34
CA ILE A 358 21.35 -0.80 -4.86
C ILE A 358 19.93 -1.27 -4.56
N TYR A 359 19.53 -2.37 -5.18
CA TYR A 359 18.27 -3.07 -4.98
C TYR A 359 18.54 -4.42 -4.30
N PRO A 360 18.39 -4.53 -2.98
CA PRO A 360 18.41 -5.81 -2.29
C PRO A 360 17.14 -6.61 -2.64
N VAL A 361 17.32 -7.75 -3.31
CA VAL A 361 16.23 -8.64 -3.72
C VAL A 361 16.24 -9.88 -2.82
N LEU A 362 15.40 -9.86 -1.80
CA LEU A 362 15.26 -10.91 -0.80
C LEU A 362 14.33 -12.03 -1.32
N LEU A 363 14.86 -12.93 -2.14
CA LEU A 363 14.15 -14.13 -2.61
C LEU A 363 14.03 -15.16 -1.47
N ASP A 364 13.27 -16.23 -1.71
CA ASP A 364 13.03 -17.27 -0.69
C ASP A 364 14.31 -17.98 -0.25
N ASP A 365 15.21 -18.27 -1.21
CA ASP A 365 16.40 -19.09 -1.01
C ASP A 365 17.71 -18.30 -0.96
N ARG A 366 17.73 -17.06 -1.47
CA ARG A 366 18.95 -16.26 -1.62
C ARG A 366 18.70 -14.75 -1.66
N LEU A 367 19.74 -13.99 -1.33
CA LEU A 367 19.76 -12.54 -1.51
C LEU A 367 20.59 -12.21 -2.75
N GLU A 368 19.94 -11.57 -3.73
CA GLU A 368 20.58 -10.98 -4.90
C GLU A 368 20.67 -9.45 -4.69
N LEU A 369 21.75 -8.85 -5.15
CA LEU A 369 21.95 -7.39 -5.15
C LEU A 369 22.05 -6.94 -6.60
N LEU A 370 21.01 -6.26 -7.08
CA LEU A 370 21.04 -5.60 -8.38
C LEU A 370 21.55 -4.17 -8.18
N VAL A 371 22.63 -3.82 -8.86
CA VAL A 371 23.31 -2.53 -8.69
C VAL A 371 23.34 -1.79 -10.02
N GLU A 372 22.94 -0.53 -10.04
CA GLU A 372 22.96 0.35 -11.22
C GLU A 372 23.91 1.51 -10.98
N ASP A 373 24.79 1.82 -11.94
CA ASP A 373 25.49 3.10 -12.03
C ASP A 373 25.27 3.75 -13.40
N SER A 374 25.95 4.87 -13.67
CA SER A 374 25.87 5.56 -14.96
C SER A 374 26.40 4.74 -16.15
N ARG A 375 27.04 3.59 -15.94
CA ARG A 375 27.59 2.72 -17.00
C ARG A 375 26.78 1.45 -17.22
N GLY A 376 25.84 1.10 -16.34
CA GLY A 376 24.92 -0.03 -16.51
C GLY A 376 24.60 -0.78 -15.23
N LEU A 377 23.96 -1.94 -15.39
CA LEU A 377 23.54 -2.81 -14.30
C LEU A 377 24.54 -3.94 -14.05
N ALA A 378 24.70 -4.34 -12.79
CA ALA A 378 25.49 -5.48 -12.38
C ALA A 378 24.73 -6.28 -11.32
N LEU A 379 24.86 -7.61 -11.39
CA LEU A 379 24.20 -8.53 -10.46
C LEU A 379 25.20 -9.23 -9.56
N PHE A 380 25.00 -9.13 -8.25
CA PHE A 380 25.81 -9.78 -7.23
C PHE A 380 24.95 -10.72 -6.37
N ARG A 381 25.57 -11.76 -5.82
CA ARG A 381 24.92 -12.65 -4.86
C ARG A 381 25.55 -12.48 -3.49
N SER A 382 24.71 -12.32 -2.47
CA SER A 382 25.15 -12.34 -1.09
C SER A 382 25.43 -13.77 -0.62
N THR A 383 26.41 -13.92 0.26
CA THR A 383 26.67 -15.19 0.96
C THR A 383 25.80 -15.36 2.21
N VAL A 384 25.07 -14.31 2.61
CA VAL A 384 24.20 -14.32 3.78
C VAL A 384 22.79 -14.76 3.38
N PRO A 385 22.20 -15.77 4.05
CA PRO A 385 20.84 -16.21 3.78
C PRO A 385 19.79 -15.12 4.05
N PRO A 386 18.70 -15.03 3.24
CA PRO A 386 17.66 -14.02 3.41
C PRO A 386 17.01 -13.98 4.78
N GLY A 387 16.81 -15.15 5.41
CA GLY A 387 16.24 -15.24 6.77
C GLY A 387 17.10 -14.53 7.82
N GLU A 388 18.42 -14.68 7.72
CA GLU A 388 19.36 -13.98 8.61
C GLU A 388 19.40 -12.48 8.34
N VAL A 389 19.29 -12.06 7.08
CA VAL A 389 19.19 -10.63 6.73
C VAL A 389 17.94 -10.00 7.33
N ARG A 390 16.78 -10.66 7.19
CA ARG A 390 15.52 -10.20 7.79
C ARG A 390 15.64 -10.10 9.31
N GLN A 391 16.18 -11.13 9.96
CA GLN A 391 16.37 -11.15 11.41
C GLN A 391 17.33 -10.04 11.88
N ALA A 392 18.48 -9.89 11.21
CA ALA A 392 19.48 -8.88 11.55
C ALA A 392 18.94 -7.45 11.35
N ALA A 393 18.17 -7.21 10.28
CA ALA A 393 17.51 -5.93 10.05
C ALA A 393 16.50 -5.60 11.16
N THR A 394 15.55 -6.50 11.44
CA THR A 394 14.56 -6.27 12.50
C THR A 394 15.22 -6.07 13.87
N LEU A 395 16.24 -6.86 14.19
CA LEU A 395 16.98 -6.73 15.44
C LEU A 395 17.72 -5.39 15.53
N LEU A 396 18.44 -5.00 14.48
CA LEU A 396 19.19 -3.74 14.42
C LEU A 396 18.25 -2.54 14.56
N ALA A 397 17.16 -2.50 13.79
CA ALA A 397 16.17 -1.42 13.87
C ALA A 397 15.64 -1.23 15.30
N ARG A 398 15.30 -2.36 15.97
CA ARG A 398 14.84 -2.34 17.36
C ARG A 398 15.93 -1.84 18.32
N GLN A 399 17.14 -2.39 18.24
CA GLN A 399 18.23 -2.02 19.14
C GLN A 399 18.62 -0.54 18.99
N LEU A 400 18.64 -0.02 17.77
CA LEU A 400 18.89 1.39 17.52
C LEU A 400 17.81 2.26 18.14
N ARG A 401 16.53 1.95 17.90
CA ARG A 401 15.36 2.66 18.46
C ARG A 401 15.37 2.70 20.00
N GLU A 402 15.61 1.56 20.62
CA GLU A 402 15.56 1.40 22.08
C GLU A 402 16.86 1.83 22.77
N ARG A 403 17.88 2.22 21.99
CA ARG A 403 19.24 2.50 22.48
C ARG A 403 19.83 1.31 23.26
N THR A 404 19.50 0.09 22.82
CA THR A 404 19.98 -1.14 23.42
C THR A 404 21.43 -1.42 22.99
N PRO A 405 22.37 -1.67 23.92
CA PRO A 405 23.74 -2.04 23.58
C PRO A 405 23.82 -3.32 22.73
N GLY A 406 24.95 -3.54 22.05
CA GLY A 406 25.21 -4.77 21.29
C GLY A 406 24.53 -4.82 19.92
N PHE A 407 24.40 -3.68 19.25
CA PHE A 407 23.87 -3.58 17.89
C PHE A 407 24.89 -4.01 16.83
N GLU A 408 26.18 -4.02 17.18
CA GLU A 408 27.31 -4.23 16.28
C GLU A 408 27.28 -5.59 15.54
N PRO A 409 26.88 -6.72 16.16
CA PRO A 409 26.77 -7.99 15.45
C PRO A 409 25.72 -7.94 14.32
N ALA A 410 24.56 -7.33 14.56
CA ALA A 410 23.52 -7.19 13.56
C ALA A 410 23.96 -6.23 12.43
N ALA A 411 24.57 -5.10 12.78
CA ALA A 411 25.14 -4.15 11.83
C ALA A 411 26.24 -4.80 10.96
N ARG A 412 27.09 -5.65 11.54
CA ARG A 412 28.13 -6.38 10.81
C ARG A 412 27.55 -7.45 9.90
N ARG A 413 26.52 -8.18 10.35
CA ARG A 413 25.86 -9.19 9.52
C ARG A 413 25.22 -8.58 8.29
N LEU A 414 24.59 -7.41 8.45
CA LEU A 414 24.03 -6.66 7.31
C LEU A 414 25.12 -6.06 6.40
N TYR A 415 26.25 -5.61 6.95
CA TYR A 415 27.40 -5.18 6.13
C TYR A 415 27.91 -6.31 5.23
N GLN A 416 28.12 -7.50 5.81
CA GLN A 416 28.51 -8.71 5.08
C GLN A 416 27.50 -9.06 3.98
N ALA A 417 26.21 -8.87 4.27
CA ALA A 417 25.14 -9.22 3.35
C ALA A 417 25.04 -8.25 2.16
N LEU A 418 25.15 -6.93 2.42
CA LEU A 418 24.73 -5.88 1.50
C LEU A 418 25.89 -5.10 0.87
N LEU A 419 26.99 -4.88 1.59
CA LEU A 419 28.09 -4.03 1.14
C LEU A 419 29.34 -4.82 0.76
N GLN A 420 29.70 -5.83 1.55
CA GLN A 420 30.91 -6.62 1.31
C GLN A 420 30.98 -7.22 -0.12
N PRO A 421 29.90 -7.75 -0.72
CA PRO A 421 29.94 -8.27 -2.09
C PRO A 421 30.20 -7.19 -3.16
N LEU A 422 30.00 -5.91 -2.81
CA LEU A 422 30.03 -4.78 -3.73
C LEU A 422 31.32 -3.95 -3.64
N GLU A 423 32.13 -4.10 -2.59
CA GLU A 423 33.24 -3.18 -2.29
C GLU A 423 34.24 -3.03 -3.43
N GLY A 424 34.66 -4.13 -4.05
CA GLY A 424 35.59 -4.10 -5.18
C GLY A 424 35.02 -3.34 -6.37
N TRP A 425 33.76 -3.62 -6.71
CA TRP A 425 33.07 -2.95 -7.80
C TRP A 425 32.84 -1.46 -7.51
N LEU A 426 32.44 -1.09 -6.29
CA LEU A 426 32.26 0.31 -5.89
C LEU A 426 33.58 1.10 -5.98
N ALA A 427 34.70 0.49 -5.57
CA ALA A 427 36.02 1.10 -5.66
C ALA A 427 36.47 1.27 -7.11
N GLU A 428 36.36 0.23 -7.94
CA GLU A 428 36.70 0.28 -9.37
C GLU A 428 35.88 1.30 -10.16
N ARG A 429 34.61 1.48 -9.79
CA ARG A 429 33.69 2.44 -10.42
C ARG A 429 33.83 3.86 -9.87
N GLY A 430 34.56 4.06 -8.76
CA GLY A 430 34.72 5.37 -8.11
C GLY A 430 33.41 5.88 -7.48
N VAL A 431 32.60 4.99 -6.92
CA VAL A 431 31.30 5.34 -6.33
C VAL A 431 31.48 5.92 -4.92
N GLY A 432 30.98 7.14 -4.72
CA GLY A 432 30.97 7.83 -3.43
C GLY A 432 29.58 7.95 -2.79
N SER A 433 28.52 7.72 -3.56
CA SER A 433 27.13 7.88 -3.12
C SER A 433 26.30 6.63 -3.38
N LEU A 434 25.67 6.10 -2.33
CA LEU A 434 24.85 4.90 -2.38
C LEU A 434 23.38 5.25 -2.19
N VAL A 435 22.55 4.84 -3.15
CA VAL A 435 21.10 5.05 -3.14
C VAL A 435 20.41 3.70 -2.95
N TRP A 436 19.62 3.58 -1.89
CA TRP A 436 19.04 2.31 -1.48
C TRP A 436 17.57 2.21 -1.89
N VAL A 437 17.25 1.21 -2.70
CA VAL A 437 15.87 0.82 -3.05
C VAL A 437 15.51 -0.41 -2.22
N SER A 438 15.23 -0.16 -0.93
CA SER A 438 15.08 -1.23 0.07
C SER A 438 13.67 -1.81 0.14
N ASP A 439 13.59 -3.06 0.58
CA ASP A 439 12.34 -3.78 0.80
C ASP A 439 12.18 -4.29 2.23
N GLY A 440 10.93 -4.49 2.65
CA GLY A 440 10.55 -5.07 3.94
C GLY A 440 11.32 -4.44 5.11
N PRO A 441 11.95 -5.23 5.99
CA PRO A 441 12.61 -4.70 7.18
C PRO A 441 13.84 -3.85 6.88
N LEU A 442 14.42 -3.91 5.67
CA LEU A 442 15.57 -3.09 5.29
C LEU A 442 15.21 -1.61 5.14
N ARG A 443 13.93 -1.26 4.93
CA ARG A 443 13.46 0.13 4.88
C ARG A 443 13.67 0.88 6.19
N LEU A 444 13.71 0.16 7.30
CA LEU A 444 13.90 0.70 8.65
C LEU A 444 15.36 0.89 9.03
N ILE A 445 16.29 0.56 8.13
CA ILE A 445 17.73 0.57 8.42
C ILE A 445 18.38 1.80 7.79
N PRO A 446 18.92 2.71 8.61
CA PRO A 446 19.78 3.76 8.10
C PRO A 446 21.10 3.13 7.67
N MET A 447 21.28 2.96 6.35
CA MET A 447 22.37 2.15 5.79
C MET A 447 23.78 2.65 6.14
N GLY A 448 23.92 3.88 6.63
CA GLY A 448 25.17 4.39 7.20
C GLY A 448 25.62 3.66 8.47
N VAL A 449 24.72 2.99 9.21
CA VAL A 449 25.05 2.25 10.45
C VAL A 449 25.64 0.87 10.22
N LEU A 450 25.62 0.38 8.98
CA LEU A 450 26.30 -0.87 8.64
C LEU A 450 27.77 -0.74 9.00
N HIS A 451 28.36 -1.81 9.54
CA HIS A 451 29.67 -1.71 10.18
C HIS A 451 30.58 -2.88 9.77
N ASP A 452 31.76 -2.59 9.24
CA ASP A 452 32.70 -3.61 8.76
C ASP A 452 33.48 -4.31 9.89
N GLY A 453 33.36 -3.78 11.12
CA GLY A 453 34.09 -4.23 12.29
C GLY A 453 35.10 -3.22 12.81
N GLN A 454 35.42 -2.20 12.01
CA GLN A 454 36.28 -1.08 12.35
C GLN A 454 35.59 0.28 12.19
N ARG A 455 34.82 0.45 11.11
CA ARG A 455 34.19 1.71 10.71
C ARG A 455 32.75 1.51 10.26
N PHE A 456 31.97 2.57 10.42
CA PHE A 456 30.63 2.67 9.85
C PHE A 456 30.69 2.93 8.34
N ALA A 457 29.71 2.41 7.60
CA ALA A 457 29.57 2.67 6.17
C ALA A 457 29.42 4.18 5.88
N LEU A 458 28.80 4.92 6.80
CA LEU A 458 28.70 6.38 6.76
C LEU A 458 30.07 7.06 6.65
N GLU A 459 31.13 6.47 7.19
CA GLU A 459 32.48 7.05 7.11
C GLU A 459 33.08 6.94 5.71
N ARG A 460 32.53 6.11 4.83
CA ARG A 460 33.05 5.86 3.48
C ARG A 460 32.17 6.42 2.36
N TRP A 461 30.85 6.32 2.50
CA TRP A 461 29.91 6.71 1.46
C TRP A 461 28.85 7.67 1.97
N THR A 462 28.26 8.46 1.07
CA THR A 462 26.98 9.10 1.32
C THR A 462 25.85 8.09 1.11
N HIS A 463 24.75 8.24 1.86
CA HIS A 463 23.62 7.33 1.81
C HIS A 463 22.33 8.11 1.61
N ALA A 464 21.48 7.62 0.72
CA ALA A 464 20.09 8.04 0.59
C ALA A 464 19.22 6.84 0.27
N SER A 465 17.92 6.95 0.51
CA SER A 465 16.94 5.92 0.18
C SER A 465 15.98 6.44 -0.88
N THR A 466 15.39 5.54 -1.65
CA THR A 466 14.24 5.88 -2.49
C THR A 466 13.28 4.70 -2.63
N LEU A 467 12.02 5.01 -2.93
CA LEU A 467 10.98 4.03 -3.24
C LEU A 467 11.19 3.39 -4.63
N GLY A 468 11.93 4.04 -5.52
CA GLY A 468 12.28 3.56 -6.85
C GLY A 468 12.87 4.68 -7.71
N LEU A 469 13.77 4.37 -8.65
CA LEU A 469 14.40 5.39 -9.49
C LEU A 469 13.41 6.00 -10.47
N SER A 470 12.47 5.24 -11.04
CA SER A 470 11.39 5.79 -11.89
C SER A 470 10.48 6.80 -11.19
N MET A 471 10.41 6.76 -9.86
CA MET A 471 9.65 7.71 -9.04
C MET A 471 10.53 8.80 -8.42
N THR A 472 11.84 8.81 -8.72
CA THR A 472 12.79 9.79 -8.19
C THR A 472 13.28 10.69 -9.30
N ASN A 473 13.07 12.00 -9.16
CA ASN A 473 13.72 12.95 -10.05
C ASN A 473 15.22 13.03 -9.69
N THR A 474 16.10 12.60 -10.59
CA THR A 474 17.57 12.64 -10.38
C THR A 474 18.23 13.84 -11.07
N GLN A 475 17.44 14.76 -11.65
CA GLN A 475 17.98 16.01 -12.16
C GLN A 475 18.33 16.95 -11.01
N ALA A 476 19.53 17.52 -11.05
CA ALA A 476 19.94 18.57 -10.13
C ALA A 476 19.19 19.86 -10.48
N PRO A 477 18.31 20.38 -9.61
CA PRO A 477 17.81 21.73 -9.80
C PRO A 477 18.97 22.68 -9.51
N GLY A 478 19.32 23.54 -10.46
CA GLY A 478 20.13 24.70 -10.17
C GLY A 478 19.39 25.57 -9.16
N LEU A 479 19.73 25.46 -7.87
CA LEU A 479 19.33 26.44 -6.85
C LEU A 479 20.19 27.70 -7.05
N HIS A 480 20.00 28.37 -8.19
CA HIS A 480 20.71 29.62 -8.53
C HIS A 480 20.24 30.81 -7.67
N THR A 481 19.20 30.63 -6.85
CA THR A 481 18.65 31.60 -5.90
C THR A 481 18.24 30.88 -4.60
N ARG A 482 18.34 31.56 -3.45
CA ARG A 482 17.87 31.01 -2.17
C ARG A 482 16.39 30.61 -2.30
N PRO A 483 16.04 29.33 -2.12
CA PRO A 483 14.66 28.88 -2.28
C PRO A 483 13.78 29.55 -1.22
N GLY A 484 12.55 29.93 -1.59
CA GLY A 484 11.55 30.34 -0.60
C GLY A 484 11.34 29.20 0.40
N ALA A 485 11.43 29.51 1.69
CA ALA A 485 11.30 28.53 2.76
C ALA A 485 10.12 28.83 3.70
N LEU A 486 9.51 27.77 4.21
CA LEU A 486 8.50 27.80 5.25
C LEU A 486 8.96 26.90 6.39
N LEU A 487 9.25 27.52 7.52
CA LEU A 487 9.61 26.84 8.76
C LEU A 487 8.37 26.87 9.66
N ALA A 488 7.96 25.74 10.20
CA ALA A 488 6.82 25.68 11.09
C ALA A 488 7.04 24.67 12.22
N GLY A 489 6.63 25.04 13.43
CA GLY A 489 6.71 24.13 14.55
C GLY A 489 6.14 24.71 15.83
N THR A 490 6.02 23.84 16.83
CA THR A 490 5.41 24.20 18.11
C THR A 490 6.16 23.49 19.22
N SER A 491 6.68 24.27 20.18
CA SER A 491 7.29 23.78 21.41
C SER A 491 6.25 23.59 22.51
N GLU A 492 5.11 24.28 22.41
CA GLU A 492 4.00 24.23 23.33
C GLU A 492 2.72 23.84 22.59
N PHE A 493 1.86 23.04 23.22
CA PHE A 493 0.65 22.53 22.59
C PHE A 493 -0.58 23.17 23.23
N GLY A 494 -1.38 23.85 22.41
CA GLY A 494 -2.58 24.56 22.83
C GLY A 494 -3.83 23.67 22.77
N PRO A 495 -4.88 24.08 22.04
CA PRO A 495 -6.15 23.34 21.97
C PRO A 495 -6.04 21.89 21.46
N VAL A 496 -4.98 21.57 20.71
CA VAL A 496 -4.79 20.22 20.14
C VAL A 496 -4.82 19.11 21.19
N VAL A 497 -4.43 19.41 22.43
CA VAL A 497 -4.45 18.45 23.54
C VAL A 497 -5.85 17.88 23.79
N GLN A 498 -6.90 18.66 23.52
CA GLN A 498 -8.29 18.22 23.65
C GLN A 498 -8.67 17.17 22.60
N ARG A 499 -8.06 17.26 21.40
CA ARG A 499 -8.26 16.30 20.30
C ARG A 499 -7.59 14.96 20.62
N LEU A 500 -6.46 15.01 21.33
CA LEU A 500 -5.70 13.83 21.76
C LEU A 500 -6.40 13.02 22.85
N ALA A 501 -7.40 13.55 23.55
CA ALA A 501 -8.08 12.83 24.64
C ALA A 501 -8.73 11.50 24.18
N GLY A 502 -9.10 11.39 22.90
CA GLY A 502 -9.63 10.16 22.30
C GLY A 502 -8.56 9.12 21.93
N GLU A 503 -7.28 9.49 21.95
CA GLU A 503 -6.18 8.65 21.50
C GLU A 503 -5.69 7.71 22.61
N ALA A 504 -5.57 6.42 22.32
CA ALA A 504 -5.18 5.41 23.30
C ALA A 504 -3.79 5.67 23.93
N TRP A 505 -2.83 6.15 23.14
CA TRP A 505 -1.49 6.49 23.63
C TRP A 505 -1.52 7.70 24.57
N ALA A 506 -2.31 8.72 24.25
CA ALA A 506 -2.43 9.93 25.05
C ALA A 506 -3.14 9.63 26.37
N GLN A 507 -4.15 8.76 26.35
CA GLN A 507 -4.79 8.22 27.56
C GLN A 507 -3.81 7.41 28.42
N SER A 508 -2.91 6.65 27.80
CA SER A 508 -1.86 5.91 28.51
C SER A 508 -0.87 6.87 29.20
N MET A 509 -0.36 7.88 28.48
CA MET A 509 0.52 8.89 29.06
C MET A 509 -0.17 9.69 30.15
N THR A 510 -1.41 10.13 29.93
CA THR A 510 -2.18 10.89 30.93
C THR A 510 -2.32 10.09 32.21
N ARG A 511 -2.56 8.77 32.13
CA ARG A 511 -2.58 7.88 33.31
C ARG A 511 -1.22 7.78 33.98
N ALA A 512 -0.13 7.68 33.23
CA ALA A 512 1.23 7.62 33.78
C ALA A 512 1.65 8.92 34.49
N LEU A 513 1.07 10.07 34.10
CA LEU A 513 1.30 11.37 34.71
C LEU A 513 0.48 11.58 36.01
N VAL A 514 -0.41 10.66 36.37
CA VAL A 514 -1.16 10.72 37.64
C VAL A 514 -0.26 10.21 38.78
N PRO A 515 -0.05 11.00 39.85
CA PRO A 515 0.76 10.57 40.99
C PRO A 515 0.21 9.29 41.64
N ALA A 516 1.12 8.45 42.15
CA ALA A 516 0.74 7.24 42.89
C ALA A 516 -0.17 7.59 44.08
N GLY A 517 -1.36 6.99 44.11
CA GLY A 517 -2.37 7.21 45.16
C GLY A 517 -3.56 8.10 44.75
N GLN A 518 -3.59 8.65 43.53
CA GLN A 518 -4.76 9.33 42.97
C GLN A 518 -5.38 8.48 41.83
N ALA A 519 -6.70 8.31 41.85
CA ALA A 519 -7.39 7.68 40.73
C ALA A 519 -7.48 8.69 39.56
N PRO A 520 -7.24 8.28 38.29
CA PRO A 520 -7.30 9.19 37.14
C PRO A 520 -8.61 9.97 37.04
N GLU A 521 -9.72 9.34 37.43
CA GLU A 521 -11.08 9.90 37.45
C GLU A 521 -11.26 11.06 38.46
N THR A 522 -10.37 11.20 39.44
CA THR A 522 -10.43 12.25 40.47
C THR A 522 -9.71 13.54 40.07
N VAL A 523 -8.95 13.53 38.96
CA VAL A 523 -8.22 14.69 38.44
C VAL A 523 -9.13 15.43 37.45
N SER A 524 -9.36 16.73 37.65
CA SER A 524 -10.15 17.54 36.71
C SER A 524 -9.58 17.47 35.30
N ARG A 525 -10.46 17.41 34.28
CA ARG A 525 -10.07 17.38 32.86
C ARG A 525 -9.07 18.48 32.47
N GLU A 526 -9.27 19.71 32.95
CA GLU A 526 -8.36 20.83 32.67
C GLU A 526 -6.93 20.58 33.20
N LEU A 527 -6.81 19.98 34.38
CA LEU A 527 -5.50 19.62 34.96
C LEU A 527 -4.84 18.44 34.22
N GLN A 528 -5.63 17.48 33.73
CA GLN A 528 -5.13 16.40 32.88
C GLN A 528 -4.58 16.97 31.55
N GLU A 529 -5.35 17.87 30.91
CA GLU A 529 -4.94 18.55 29.68
C GLU A 529 -3.65 19.37 29.89
N ARG A 530 -3.56 20.14 30.99
CA ARG A 530 -2.34 20.90 31.33
C ARG A 530 -1.12 19.99 31.52
N ARG A 531 -1.27 18.88 32.27
CA ARG A 531 -0.18 17.92 32.49
C ARG A 531 0.28 17.25 31.19
N LEU A 532 -0.67 16.90 30.32
CA LEU A 532 -0.35 16.35 29.01
C LEU A 532 0.37 17.38 28.13
N ALA A 533 -0.09 18.64 28.12
CA ALA A 533 0.58 19.73 27.41
C ALA A 533 2.03 19.92 27.89
N ASP A 534 2.25 19.89 29.22
CA ASP A 534 3.59 19.99 29.81
C ASP A 534 4.48 18.80 29.44
N ALA A 535 3.95 17.58 29.44
CA ALA A 535 4.69 16.38 29.07
C ALA A 535 5.06 16.33 27.57
N LEU A 536 4.29 17.02 26.73
CA LEU A 536 4.54 17.11 25.29
C LEU A 536 5.55 18.20 24.92
N ARG A 537 6.01 19.05 25.84
CA ARG A 537 6.90 20.17 25.50
C ARG A 537 8.19 19.72 24.80
N LEU A 538 8.54 20.44 23.73
CA LEU A 538 9.76 20.23 22.92
C LEU A 538 10.58 21.52 22.87
N PRO A 539 11.35 21.84 23.92
CA PRO A 539 12.04 23.13 24.02
C PRO A 539 13.07 23.37 22.90
N GLY A 540 13.68 22.31 22.35
CA GLY A 540 14.63 22.40 21.26
C GLY A 540 14.00 22.83 19.94
N VAL A 541 12.70 22.60 19.71
CA VAL A 541 11.99 23.06 18.48
C VAL A 541 12.11 24.57 18.31
N GLY A 542 11.95 25.35 19.37
CA GLY A 542 12.12 26.81 19.30
C GLY A 542 13.53 27.21 18.88
N VAL A 543 14.55 26.55 19.45
CA VAL A 543 15.96 26.79 19.14
C VAL A 543 16.30 26.36 17.70
N GLU A 544 15.73 25.24 17.25
CA GLU A 544 15.85 24.74 15.89
C GLU A 544 15.31 25.76 14.89
N LEU A 545 14.06 26.21 15.07
CA LEU A 545 13.41 27.16 14.15
C LEU A 545 14.12 28.50 14.09
N ASP A 546 14.63 29.00 15.23
CA ASP A 546 15.37 30.27 15.26
C ASP A 546 16.69 30.16 14.48
N ARG A 547 17.46 29.09 14.70
CA ARG A 547 18.70 28.83 13.95
C ARG A 547 18.46 28.60 12.47
N LEU A 548 17.43 27.85 12.11
CA LEU A 548 17.08 27.60 10.71
C LEU A 548 16.55 28.87 10.03
N GLY A 549 15.84 29.73 10.74
CA GLY A 549 15.39 31.03 10.24
C GLY A 549 16.56 31.88 9.76
N ASP A 550 17.66 31.90 10.52
CA ASP A 550 18.88 32.63 10.17
C ASP A 550 19.61 32.01 8.96
N LEU A 551 19.60 30.67 8.83
CA LEU A 551 20.31 29.95 7.78
C LEU A 551 19.59 29.96 6.43
N VAL A 552 18.28 29.67 6.45
CA VAL A 552 17.46 29.44 5.26
C VAL A 552 16.73 30.73 4.84
N GLY A 553 16.37 31.58 5.81
CA GLY A 553 15.42 32.67 5.63
C GLY A 553 13.99 32.16 5.42
N GLY A 554 13.09 33.04 4.97
CA GLY A 554 11.70 32.70 4.66
C GLY A 554 10.73 33.00 5.79
N ARG A 555 9.55 32.35 5.75
CA ARG A 555 8.47 32.57 6.73
C ARG A 555 8.57 31.52 7.82
N THR A 556 8.54 31.96 9.08
CA THR A 556 8.51 31.07 10.25
C THR A 556 7.15 31.16 10.95
N LEU A 557 6.52 30.02 11.20
CA LEU A 557 5.29 29.88 12.00
C LEU A 557 5.63 29.18 13.31
N ARG A 558 5.32 29.80 14.45
CA ARG A 558 5.57 29.23 15.78
C ARG A 558 4.29 29.24 16.62
N GLU A 559 4.11 28.20 17.43
CA GLU A 559 3.02 28.12 18.41
C GLU A 559 1.67 28.49 17.78
N ALA A 560 0.97 29.49 18.31
CA ALA A 560 -0.33 29.97 17.82
C ALA A 560 -0.33 30.47 16.35
N ALA A 561 0.84 30.68 15.72
CA ALA A 561 0.94 30.94 14.29
C ALA A 561 1.04 29.65 13.44
N PHE A 562 1.47 28.53 14.04
CA PHE A 562 1.48 27.21 13.41
C PHE A 562 0.18 26.46 13.71
N THR A 563 -0.92 26.97 13.15
CA THR A 563 -2.20 26.26 13.09
C THR A 563 -2.35 25.49 11.78
N VAL A 564 -3.25 24.50 11.72
CA VAL A 564 -3.53 23.76 10.45
C VAL A 564 -3.92 24.74 9.33
N GLN A 565 -4.80 25.69 9.62
CA GLN A 565 -5.23 26.72 8.67
C GLN A 565 -4.10 27.71 8.33
N GLY A 566 -3.33 28.14 9.35
CA GLY A 566 -2.22 29.07 9.18
C GLY A 566 -1.11 28.49 8.29
N PHE A 567 -0.78 27.21 8.51
CA PHE A 567 0.15 26.47 7.68
C PHE A 567 -0.36 26.34 6.23
N GLY A 568 -1.62 25.94 6.04
CA GLY A 568 -2.23 25.86 4.70
C GLY A 568 -2.19 27.20 3.95
N THR A 569 -2.48 28.30 4.63
CA THR A 569 -2.42 29.65 4.07
C THR A 569 -0.98 30.03 3.67
N ALA A 570 0.01 29.70 4.50
CA ALA A 570 1.41 29.99 4.21
C ALA A 570 1.95 29.17 3.02
N MET A 571 1.56 27.91 2.93
CA MET A 571 1.87 27.03 1.79
C MET A 571 1.34 27.58 0.46
N GLN A 572 0.12 28.11 0.47
CA GLN A 572 -0.52 28.67 -0.73
C GLN A 572 0.09 30.02 -1.14
N ALA A 573 0.34 30.92 -0.18
CA ALA A 573 0.80 32.28 -0.45
C ALA A 573 2.25 32.36 -0.95
N GLY A 574 3.15 31.51 -0.42
CA GLY A 574 4.58 31.61 -0.65
C GLY A 574 5.17 30.63 -1.67
N SER A 575 4.43 29.57 -2.02
CA SER A 575 4.93 28.44 -2.82
C SER A 575 6.35 27.98 -2.39
N PRO A 576 6.55 27.67 -1.09
CA PRO A 576 7.87 27.36 -0.56
C PRO A 576 8.44 26.10 -1.23
N ARG A 577 9.74 26.15 -1.56
CA ARG A 577 10.49 24.99 -2.08
C ARG A 577 11.21 24.23 -0.96
N VAL A 578 11.41 24.86 0.19
CA VAL A 578 11.91 24.19 1.40
C VAL A 578 10.85 24.32 2.47
N VAL A 579 10.41 23.19 3.01
CA VAL A 579 9.44 23.14 4.11
C VAL A 579 10.05 22.35 5.24
N HIS A 580 10.07 22.92 6.44
CA HIS A 580 10.57 22.27 7.63
C HIS A 580 9.48 22.29 8.70
N LEU A 581 9.10 21.10 9.18
CA LEU A 581 8.09 20.88 10.20
C LEU A 581 8.75 20.27 11.43
N ALA A 582 8.71 20.98 12.56
CA ALA A 582 9.28 20.55 13.84
C ALA A 582 8.18 20.46 14.90
N SER A 583 7.80 19.24 15.28
CA SER A 583 6.72 18.97 16.24
C SER A 583 6.70 17.49 16.66
N HIS A 584 5.67 17.06 17.39
CA HIS A 584 5.34 15.65 17.51
C HIS A 584 4.67 15.11 16.25
N GLY A 585 4.92 13.84 15.97
CA GLY A 585 4.32 13.10 14.88
C GLY A 585 3.99 11.68 15.32
N LEU A 586 2.90 11.15 14.77
CA LEU A 586 2.47 9.77 14.99
C LEU A 586 2.22 9.09 13.66
N PHE A 587 2.77 7.89 13.51
CA PHE A 587 2.47 7.00 12.40
C PHE A 587 1.48 5.92 12.86
N GLY A 588 0.22 6.01 12.41
CA GLY A 588 -0.86 5.11 12.82
C GLY A 588 -1.09 3.90 11.91
N GLY A 589 -0.19 3.62 10.96
CA GLY A 589 -0.30 2.49 10.04
C GLY A 589 -1.12 2.74 8.77
N SER A 590 -1.88 3.84 8.69
CA SER A 590 -2.65 4.27 7.52
C SER A 590 -2.51 5.78 7.30
N ALA A 591 -2.89 6.29 6.12
CA ALA A 591 -2.96 7.73 5.90
C ALA A 591 -3.98 8.43 6.82
N ALA A 592 -5.10 7.77 7.14
CA ALA A 592 -6.15 8.33 7.99
C ALA A 592 -5.75 8.45 9.48
N THR A 593 -4.84 7.59 9.94
CA THR A 593 -4.41 7.50 11.35
C THR A 593 -3.04 8.12 11.61
N SER A 594 -2.40 8.71 10.58
CA SER A 594 -1.08 9.34 10.70
C SER A 594 -1.17 10.87 10.66
N TYR A 595 -0.49 11.54 11.58
CA TYR A 595 -0.59 12.99 11.73
C TYR A 595 0.64 13.63 12.39
N LEU A 596 0.78 14.94 12.18
CA LEU A 596 1.66 15.84 12.92
C LEU A 596 0.81 16.73 13.83
N LEU A 597 1.32 17.09 15.00
CA LEU A 597 0.61 18.01 15.90
C LEU A 597 0.89 19.45 15.46
N ALA A 598 -0.15 20.19 15.07
CA ALA A 598 -0.10 21.65 15.03
C ALA A 598 -0.49 22.20 16.40
N TYR A 599 -0.44 23.52 16.58
CA TYR A 599 -0.80 24.13 17.86
C TYR A 599 -2.27 23.91 18.24
N ASP A 600 -3.17 23.93 17.26
CA ASP A 600 -4.63 23.92 17.44
C ASP A 600 -5.29 22.58 17.13
N ASP A 601 -4.80 21.82 16.14
CA ASP A 601 -5.38 20.55 15.70
C ASP A 601 -4.33 19.59 15.10
N LEU A 602 -4.78 18.43 14.63
CA LEU A 602 -3.96 17.41 13.97
C LEU A 602 -3.82 17.72 12.47
N LEU A 603 -2.58 17.93 12.01
CA LEU A 603 -2.25 17.98 10.60
C LEU A 603 -2.13 16.53 10.08
N THR A 604 -3.24 15.96 9.60
CA THR A 604 -3.26 14.59 9.08
C THR A 604 -2.46 14.45 7.78
N LEU A 605 -2.08 13.21 7.44
CA LEU A 605 -1.38 12.93 6.20
C LEU A 605 -2.20 13.32 4.97
N GLY A 606 -3.52 13.12 4.98
CA GLY A 606 -4.41 13.52 3.89
C GLY A 606 -4.47 15.04 3.70
N ASN A 607 -4.50 15.80 4.80
CA ASN A 607 -4.40 17.27 4.76
C ASN A 607 -3.07 17.71 4.14
N LEU A 608 -1.96 17.12 4.60
CA LEU A 608 -0.63 17.43 4.08
C LEU A 608 -0.54 17.11 2.59
N GLN A 609 -1.01 15.95 2.14
CA GLN A 609 -1.02 15.57 0.72
C GLN A 609 -1.78 16.57 -0.14
N THR A 610 -2.97 16.99 0.29
CA THR A 610 -3.78 17.97 -0.43
C THR A 610 -3.04 19.29 -0.61
N LEU A 611 -2.33 19.75 0.43
CA LEU A 611 -1.52 20.97 0.38
C LEU A 611 -0.31 20.81 -0.55
N LEU A 612 0.33 19.65 -0.54
CA LEU A 612 1.49 19.33 -1.36
C LEU A 612 1.12 19.13 -2.85
N GLN A 613 -0.11 18.73 -3.15
CA GLN A 613 -0.62 18.50 -4.52
C GLN A 613 -1.26 19.73 -5.17
N GLY A 614 -1.36 20.85 -4.46
CA GLY A 614 -1.95 22.10 -4.95
C GLY A 614 -1.31 22.62 -6.24
N GLU A 615 -2.04 23.40 -7.02
CA GLU A 615 -1.59 23.89 -8.34
C GLU A 615 -0.26 24.64 -8.30
N ASN A 616 -0.02 25.41 -7.24
CA ASN A 616 1.24 26.14 -7.04
C ASN A 616 2.43 25.18 -6.90
N GLN A 617 2.27 24.13 -6.09
CA GLN A 617 3.27 23.10 -5.86
C GLN A 617 3.46 22.20 -7.09
N ARG A 618 2.44 22.05 -7.95
CA ARG A 618 2.62 21.41 -9.27
C ARG A 618 3.56 22.19 -10.18
N ARG A 619 3.59 23.53 -10.09
CA ARG A 619 4.50 24.39 -10.85
C ARG A 619 5.87 24.53 -10.19
N GLN A 620 5.92 24.59 -8.86
CA GLN A 620 7.14 24.65 -8.07
C GLN A 620 7.15 23.54 -7.01
N PRO A 621 7.63 22.34 -7.36
CA PRO A 621 7.71 21.23 -6.42
C PRO A 621 8.60 21.57 -5.23
N ILE A 622 8.25 21.02 -4.07
CA ILE A 622 9.10 21.10 -2.88
C ILE A 622 10.40 20.35 -3.15
N GLU A 623 11.53 21.03 -2.96
CA GLU A 623 12.87 20.48 -3.07
C GLU A 623 13.24 19.64 -1.84
N LEU A 624 12.86 20.09 -0.66
CA LEU A 624 13.01 19.34 0.58
C LEU A 624 11.84 19.59 1.52
N LEU A 625 11.20 18.50 1.96
CA LEU A 625 10.34 18.48 3.13
C LEU A 625 11.10 17.84 4.29
N SER A 626 11.37 18.58 5.35
CA SER A 626 12.00 18.08 6.56
C SER A 626 10.93 17.86 7.63
N LEU A 627 10.82 16.63 8.10
CA LEU A 627 9.87 16.20 9.13
C LEU A 627 10.66 15.91 10.41
N SER A 628 10.97 16.97 11.16
CA SER A 628 11.61 16.92 12.48
C SER A 628 10.57 16.53 13.54
N ALA A 629 10.04 15.32 13.39
CA ALA A 629 9.04 14.72 14.27
C ALA A 629 9.26 13.22 14.33
N CYS A 630 8.91 12.60 15.47
CA CYS A 630 9.14 11.18 15.74
C CYS A 630 8.47 10.27 14.68
N GLN A 631 9.16 9.21 14.28
CA GLN A 631 8.62 8.08 13.49
C GLN A 631 8.04 8.46 12.11
N THR A 632 8.45 9.60 11.54
CA THR A 632 7.91 10.12 10.28
C THR A 632 8.29 9.30 9.04
N ALA A 633 9.34 8.48 9.15
CA ALA A 633 9.83 7.57 8.12
C ALA A 633 9.78 6.07 8.52
N GLU A 634 9.15 5.74 9.66
CA GLU A 634 9.08 4.35 10.16
C GLU A 634 8.25 3.46 9.23
N GLY A 635 6.99 3.80 8.92
CA GLY A 635 6.18 3.01 7.97
C GLY A 635 5.96 1.55 8.39
N ASN A 636 5.31 0.76 7.51
CA ASN A 636 5.12 -0.69 7.67
C ASN A 636 4.94 -1.36 6.29
N GLU A 637 4.63 -2.66 6.26
CA GLU A 637 4.42 -3.42 5.00
C GLU A 637 3.27 -2.87 4.14
N ARG A 638 2.25 -2.27 4.76
CA ARG A 638 1.12 -1.61 4.08
C ARG A 638 1.40 -0.15 3.77
N ALA A 639 2.48 0.43 4.28
CA ALA A 639 2.77 1.87 4.26
C ALA A 639 4.29 2.12 4.14
N PRO A 640 4.88 1.94 2.95
CA PRO A 640 6.31 2.13 2.73
C PRO A 640 6.78 3.51 3.21
N LEU A 641 7.67 3.58 4.20
CA LEU A 641 8.28 4.83 4.70
C LEU A 641 7.29 5.85 5.31
N GLY A 642 6.09 5.43 5.73
CA GLY A 642 5.17 6.25 6.53
C GLY A 642 4.80 7.61 5.92
N ILE A 643 4.87 8.67 6.73
CA ILE A 643 4.56 10.06 6.32
C ILE A 643 5.53 10.52 5.22
N ALA A 644 6.79 10.11 5.29
CA ALA A 644 7.79 10.47 4.30
C ALA A 644 7.51 9.85 2.92
N GLY A 645 7.09 8.59 2.86
CA GLY A 645 6.69 7.96 1.60
C GLY A 645 5.49 8.65 0.94
N ALA A 646 4.51 9.04 1.73
CA ALA A 646 3.35 9.80 1.27
C ALA A 646 3.70 11.22 0.79
N ALA A 647 4.67 11.89 1.42
CA ALA A 647 5.14 13.20 0.98
C ALA A 647 5.88 13.15 -0.37
N ILE A 648 6.66 12.09 -0.63
CA ILE A 648 7.28 11.84 -1.95
C ILE A 648 6.19 11.65 -3.01
N LYS A 649 5.10 10.91 -2.71
CA LYS A 649 3.96 10.82 -3.63
C LYS A 649 3.34 12.19 -3.89
N ALA A 650 3.23 13.01 -2.85
CA ALA A 650 2.71 14.37 -2.97
C ALA A 650 3.71 15.35 -3.63
N ARG A 651 4.71 14.83 -4.37
CA ARG A 651 5.66 15.56 -5.21
C ARG A 651 6.74 16.34 -4.46
N ALA A 652 6.98 16.04 -3.19
CA ALA A 652 8.25 16.42 -2.58
C ALA A 652 9.38 15.67 -3.31
N ARG A 653 10.40 16.40 -3.78
CA ARG A 653 11.55 15.79 -4.45
C ARG A 653 12.42 15.03 -3.48
N ALA A 654 12.55 15.52 -2.25
CA ALA A 654 13.22 14.84 -1.17
C ALA A 654 12.49 15.05 0.15
N VAL A 655 12.59 14.05 1.03
CA VAL A 655 12.10 14.12 2.40
C VAL A 655 13.22 13.72 3.34
N LEU A 656 13.42 14.51 4.39
CA LEU A 656 14.26 14.15 5.53
C LEU A 656 13.34 13.80 6.70
N GLY A 657 13.25 12.52 7.05
CA GLY A 657 12.35 12.03 8.09
C GLY A 657 13.04 11.14 9.11
N SER A 658 12.48 11.03 10.31
CA SER A 658 13.02 10.22 11.40
C SER A 658 12.48 8.79 11.39
N LEU A 659 13.33 7.81 11.64
CA LEU A 659 13.01 6.38 11.69
C LEU A 659 12.52 5.92 13.07
N TRP A 660 12.80 6.71 14.12
CA TRP A 660 12.45 6.42 15.52
C TRP A 660 12.34 7.72 16.33
N PRO A 661 11.85 7.68 17.58
CA PRO A 661 11.82 8.86 18.45
C PRO A 661 13.21 9.46 18.69
N VAL A 662 13.35 10.77 18.52
CA VAL A 662 14.65 11.46 18.48
C VAL A 662 14.94 12.24 19.75
N ASP A 663 16.23 12.41 20.06
CA ASP A 663 16.68 13.32 21.10
C ASP A 663 16.63 14.77 20.61
N ASP A 664 16.01 15.63 21.42
CA ASP A 664 15.74 17.03 21.07
C ASP A 664 17.04 17.82 20.80
N ALA A 665 18.01 17.75 21.71
CA ALA A 665 19.26 18.50 21.59
C ALA A 665 20.15 17.99 20.44
N ALA A 666 20.20 16.68 20.22
CA ALA A 666 20.91 16.09 19.09
C ALA A 666 20.25 16.48 17.75
N THR A 667 18.92 16.54 17.69
CA THR A 667 18.16 16.92 16.49
C THR A 667 18.45 18.35 16.07
N VAL A 668 18.44 19.30 17.03
CA VAL A 668 18.81 20.69 16.76
C VAL A 668 20.21 20.78 16.10
N ARG A 669 21.19 20.03 16.64
CA ARG A 669 22.56 20.01 16.10
C ARG A 669 22.61 19.39 14.70
N LEU A 670 21.93 18.26 14.49
CA LEU A 670 21.88 17.57 13.21
C LEU A 670 21.27 18.47 12.13
N MET A 671 20.10 19.07 12.40
CA MET A 671 19.37 19.89 11.44
C MET A 671 20.10 21.18 11.11
N THR A 672 20.65 21.86 12.12
CA THR A 672 21.47 23.07 11.89
C THR A 672 22.69 22.74 11.03
N GLY A 673 23.42 21.64 11.34
CA GLY A 673 24.59 21.21 10.57
C GLY A 673 24.23 20.83 9.13
N PHE A 674 23.11 20.11 8.95
CA PHE A 674 22.60 19.71 7.64
C PHE A 674 22.26 20.93 6.75
N TYR A 675 21.46 21.86 7.25
CA TYR A 675 21.05 23.03 6.46
C TYR A 675 22.23 23.96 6.16
N ALA A 676 23.18 24.11 7.08
CA ALA A 676 24.41 24.87 6.83
C ALA A 676 25.24 24.22 5.70
N ALA A 677 25.48 22.91 5.77
CA ALA A 677 26.23 22.19 4.74
C ALA A 677 25.52 22.19 3.37
N TRP A 678 24.19 22.08 3.35
CA TRP A 678 23.41 22.07 2.11
C TRP A 678 23.35 23.46 1.45
N LEU A 679 22.89 24.48 2.18
CA LEU A 679 22.55 25.77 1.57
C LEU A 679 23.71 26.77 1.55
N GLN A 680 24.63 26.70 2.52
CA GLN A 680 25.77 27.63 2.58
C GLN A 680 27.00 27.06 1.87
N ASN A 681 27.29 25.77 2.09
CA ASN A 681 28.46 25.13 1.46
C ASN A 681 28.16 24.55 0.07
N GLY A 682 26.89 24.56 -0.36
CA GLY A 682 26.47 24.09 -1.68
C GLY A 682 26.67 22.60 -1.92
N GLN A 683 26.75 21.79 -0.85
CA GLN A 683 26.85 20.34 -0.97
C GLN A 683 25.52 19.73 -1.40
N GLY A 684 25.55 18.54 -1.99
CA GLY A 684 24.29 17.80 -2.21
C GLY A 684 23.67 17.31 -0.90
N LYS A 685 22.35 17.09 -0.89
CA LYS A 685 21.60 16.76 0.34
C LYS A 685 22.18 15.56 1.10
N ALA A 686 22.56 14.48 0.41
CA ALA A 686 23.14 13.31 1.07
C ALA A 686 24.53 13.57 1.67
N ALA A 687 25.34 14.41 1.02
CA ALA A 687 26.65 14.82 1.54
C ALA A 687 26.49 15.72 2.78
N ALA A 688 25.56 16.68 2.72
CA ALA A 688 25.22 17.56 3.84
C ALA A 688 24.72 16.77 5.06
N LEU A 689 23.85 15.77 4.84
CA LEU A 689 23.37 14.92 5.93
C LEU A 689 24.51 14.12 6.54
N ARG A 690 25.33 13.48 5.69
CA ARG A 690 26.50 12.73 6.15
C ARG A 690 27.45 13.60 6.98
N GLU A 691 27.70 14.84 6.58
CA GLU A 691 28.55 15.74 7.35
C GLU A 691 28.00 15.98 8.75
N ALA A 692 26.71 16.33 8.86
CA ALA A 692 26.06 16.55 10.14
C ALA A 692 26.08 15.28 11.03
N GLN A 693 25.86 14.10 10.43
CA GLN A 693 25.92 12.82 11.14
C GLN A 693 27.32 12.50 11.65
N LEU A 694 28.36 12.75 10.84
CA LEU A 694 29.76 12.54 11.24
C LEU A 694 30.19 13.48 12.38
N GLN A 695 29.66 14.71 12.42
CA GLN A 695 29.91 15.63 13.53
C GLN A 695 29.37 15.05 14.86
N LEU A 696 28.17 14.49 14.86
CA LEU A 696 27.59 13.83 16.03
C LEU A 696 28.31 12.51 16.38
N LEU A 697 28.72 11.72 15.38
CA LEU A 697 29.46 10.47 15.60
C LEU A 697 30.80 10.71 16.32
N ARG A 698 31.50 11.82 15.99
CA ARG A 698 32.81 12.16 16.57
C ARG A 698 32.71 12.61 18.02
N ASP A 699 31.58 13.17 18.42
CA ASP A 699 31.32 13.64 19.78
C ASP A 699 30.99 12.45 20.72
N PRO A 700 31.75 12.25 21.81
CA PRO A 700 31.51 11.17 22.77
C PRO A 700 30.07 11.11 23.32
N ALA A 701 29.41 12.27 23.51
CA ALA A 701 28.06 12.32 24.05
C ALA A 701 27.00 11.79 23.08
N THR A 702 27.26 11.90 21.78
CA THR A 702 26.33 11.54 20.70
C THR A 702 26.85 10.43 19.79
N ARG A 703 27.96 9.76 20.15
CA ARG A 703 28.62 8.72 19.34
C ARG A 703 27.70 7.53 19.00
N HIS A 704 26.76 7.19 19.90
CA HIS A 704 25.83 6.08 19.68
C HIS A 704 24.91 6.36 18.47
N PRO A 705 24.68 5.39 17.54
CA PRO A 705 23.91 5.64 16.32
C PRO A 705 22.47 6.09 16.54
N PHE A 706 21.88 5.82 17.70
CA PHE A 706 20.59 6.40 18.12
C PHE A 706 20.49 7.92 17.83
N TYR A 707 21.57 8.68 18.05
CA TYR A 707 21.56 10.14 17.92
C TYR A 707 21.76 10.64 16.48
N TRP A 708 22.66 10.00 15.72
CA TRP A 708 23.05 10.50 14.39
C TRP A 708 22.38 9.75 13.24
N ALA A 709 21.95 8.51 13.44
CA ALA A 709 21.34 7.69 12.39
C ALA A 709 19.81 7.76 12.36
N SER A 710 19.20 8.57 13.22
CA SER A 710 17.75 8.65 13.37
C SER A 710 17.04 9.21 12.14
N PHE A 711 17.72 10.03 11.32
CA PHE A 711 17.15 10.60 10.11
C PHE A 711 17.64 9.92 8.84
N ALA A 712 16.69 9.65 7.93
CA ALA A 712 16.94 9.15 6.60
C ALA A 712 16.54 10.19 5.55
N LEU A 713 17.40 10.38 4.54
CA LEU A 713 17.08 11.16 3.35
C LEU A 713 16.43 10.24 2.31
N ILE A 714 15.21 10.57 1.92
CA ILE A 714 14.38 9.80 0.98
C ILE A 714 14.13 10.63 -0.27
N GLY A 715 14.29 10.06 -1.46
CA GLY A 715 14.06 10.74 -2.75
C GLY A 715 15.35 11.32 -3.34
N ASN A 716 15.29 12.51 -3.94
CA ASN A 716 16.39 13.17 -4.63
C ASN A 716 17.51 13.58 -3.65
N TRP A 717 18.62 12.87 -3.73
CA TRP A 717 19.78 13.00 -2.84
C TRP A 717 20.79 14.07 -3.23
N LEU A 718 20.60 14.70 -4.41
CA LEU A 718 21.53 15.69 -4.99
C LEU A 718 21.43 17.07 -4.37
#